data_AF-A0A285L1B6-F1
#
_entry.id   AF-A0A285L1B6-F1
#
_cell.length_a   1.000
_cell.length_b   1.000
_cell.length_c   1.000
_cell.angle_alpha   90.00
_cell.angle_beta   90.00
_cell.angle_gamma   90.00
#
_symmetry.space_group_name_H-M   'P 1'
#
loop_
_entity.id
_entity.type
_entity.pdbx_description
1 polymer ?
#
loop_
_entity_poly.entity_id
_entity_poly.type
_entity_poly.pdbx_seq_one_letter_code
_entity_poly.pdbx_strand_id
1 'polypeptide(L)'
;MGTKCAELELGLRWRHDDDRFDVSIHYDDPDSANDVRELGAEPLSIDADALAFLHGDPTAYGRQLTDQVLRSESDVLKMYRQARAIADNGELPVHVRLLLDPKAPAWYHALRWELLGDPDDDSPIATRNNISFSRYLSTSDWRTISPPRKHELRALAVIANPDLGAVTPGGRSLAALDLPQEENRARQALAGMQVTLLAGEEKRATLPAVREALSADAHGDRFDVLYVVCHGAYLANESVLYLEKPDGTYDGVTGSQISEMIAGLQHRPTIAVICACRSVGGGDEASDEVALKSLGPRLAEAGIPAVLAMQGDFTVESAARFIPSFFEALGRDGVVDRAVAHARGQIADRRDWWMPVLFSRLRTGRTYYLPEFSERSQATWTALIDGIQTGMCTPVIGPGVADRILGSRSGIAQRWVERWQAPISRHNRTDLSKVAQYLTVRVAQRHPEIELRKYVMAELRERYAKTLPSELLQGQDPEPAVLEVGRLQRAQDEHDPFRIIAELPAPIFVTTNWTGLLAAALTEAGKQPVVRSFDWTAQTVDAAQALEEEPRVERPLVYHMFGRLEHPDTLVLSEDDYFAWIKSWIERRNETPIIGTALTRRSLLFLGYELDDWDFRVLFQGVQSFGGRDQLKKRQHVGVQLRPDSQLMESDAAQEYLESYLDLATVRIFWGETSEFLRKLQARLKDEE
;
A
#
# COMPACT_ATOMS: atom_id res chain seq x y z
N MET A 1 18.42 0.43 7.37
CA MET A 1 17.75 0.75 8.64
C MET A 1 16.35 0.20 8.54
N GLY A 2 15.90 -0.55 9.54
CA GLY A 2 14.63 -1.29 9.51
C GLY A 2 13.44 -0.36 9.25
N THR A 3 12.39 -0.90 8.65
CA THR A 3 11.15 -0.17 8.32
C THR A 3 10.16 -0.09 9.48
N LYS A 4 10.48 -0.73 10.61
CA LYS A 4 9.69 -0.72 11.84
C LYS A 4 9.80 0.62 12.55
N CYS A 5 8.67 1.09 13.08
CA CYS A 5 8.53 2.33 13.84
C CYS A 5 7.45 2.09 14.89
N ALA A 6 7.67 2.49 16.14
CA ALA A 6 6.60 2.52 17.12
C ALA A 6 5.67 3.71 16.82
N GLU A 7 4.38 3.57 17.14
CA GLU A 7 3.35 4.59 16.92
C GLU A 7 2.82 5.10 18.27
N LEU A 8 2.80 6.42 18.44
CA LEU A 8 2.10 7.08 19.53
C LEU A 8 1.03 8.00 18.93
N GLU A 9 -0.22 7.56 18.96
CA GLU A 9 -1.37 8.36 18.54
C GLU A 9 -2.04 9.03 19.74
N LEU A 10 -2.14 10.36 19.68
CA LEU A 10 -2.91 11.19 20.59
C LEU A 10 -4.15 11.70 19.85
N GLY A 11 -5.30 11.11 20.16
CA GLY A 11 -6.61 11.54 19.67
C GLY A 11 -7.23 12.60 20.57
N LEU A 12 -7.64 13.70 19.96
CA LEU A 12 -8.20 14.87 20.62
C LEU A 12 -9.57 15.16 20.00
N ARG A 13 -10.61 14.73 20.70
CA ARG A 13 -12.00 14.88 20.27
C ARG A 13 -12.66 16.09 20.91
N TRP A 14 -13.23 17.00 20.12
CA TRP A 14 -13.80 18.24 20.63
C TRP A 14 -15.11 18.00 21.37
N ARG A 15 -15.24 18.59 22.56
CA ARG A 15 -16.47 18.60 23.35
C ARG A 15 -17.12 19.98 23.26
N HIS A 16 -18.29 20.04 22.63
CA HIS A 16 -19.02 21.30 22.43
C HIS A 16 -19.60 21.91 23.71
N ASP A 17 -19.77 21.12 24.78
CA ASP A 17 -20.46 21.57 26.00
C ASP A 17 -19.57 22.42 26.91
N ASP A 18 -18.25 22.24 26.84
CA ASP A 18 -17.29 22.84 27.78
C ASP A 18 -15.96 23.26 27.14
N ASP A 19 -15.88 23.31 25.81
CA ASP A 19 -14.70 23.74 25.04
C ASP A 19 -13.39 23.00 25.42
N ARG A 20 -13.51 21.71 25.76
CA ARG A 20 -12.40 20.81 26.10
C ARG A 20 -12.26 19.66 25.11
N PHE A 21 -11.17 18.90 25.21
CA PHE A 21 -10.92 17.71 24.39
C PHE A 21 -11.02 16.45 25.23
N ASP A 22 -11.83 15.48 24.80
CA ASP A 22 -11.64 14.11 25.25
C ASP A 22 -10.35 13.57 24.61
N VAL A 23 -9.52 12.93 25.43
CA VAL A 23 -8.22 12.44 25.02
C VAL A 23 -8.25 10.92 24.89
N SER A 24 -7.81 10.40 23.75
CA SER A 24 -7.50 8.98 23.57
C SER A 24 -6.03 8.82 23.26
N ILE A 25 -5.39 7.85 23.91
CA ILE A 25 -3.98 7.54 23.73
C ILE A 25 -3.92 6.12 23.17
N HIS A 26 -3.26 5.97 22.03
CA HIS A 26 -2.95 4.67 21.47
C HIS A 26 -1.45 4.59 21.27
N TYR A 27 -0.84 3.54 21.82
CA TYR A 27 0.57 3.25 21.63
C TYR A 27 0.70 1.83 21.06
N ASP A 28 1.39 1.73 19.93
CA ASP A 28 1.69 0.47 19.26
C ASP A 28 3.20 0.33 19.10
N ASP A 29 3.75 -0.79 19.56
CA ASP A 29 5.17 -1.11 19.46
C ASP A 29 5.30 -2.40 18.67
N PRO A 30 5.84 -2.35 17.44
CA PRO A 30 5.86 -3.51 16.56
C PRO A 30 6.71 -4.67 17.10
N ASP A 31 7.66 -4.41 18.01
CA ASP A 31 8.51 -5.45 18.62
C ASP A 31 7.92 -6.01 19.93
N SER A 32 6.76 -5.50 20.37
CA SER A 32 6.09 -5.86 21.61
C SER A 32 4.62 -6.21 21.38
N ALA A 33 4.10 -7.27 22.01
CA ALA A 33 2.68 -7.60 21.91
C ALA A 33 1.74 -6.64 22.68
N ASN A 34 2.26 -5.52 23.19
CA ASN A 34 1.53 -4.57 24.01
C ASN A 34 0.94 -3.43 23.16
N ASP A 35 -0.24 -3.67 22.57
CA ASP A 35 -1.12 -2.58 22.10
C ASP A 35 -1.77 -1.93 23.34
N VAL A 36 -1.38 -0.69 23.63
CA VAL A 36 -1.97 0.10 24.73
C VAL A 36 -3.01 1.05 24.15
N ARG A 37 -4.25 0.95 24.65
CA ARG A 37 -5.33 1.89 24.35
C ARG A 37 -5.93 2.41 25.64
N GLU A 38 -5.71 3.68 25.89
CA GLU A 38 -6.17 4.35 27.09
C GLU A 38 -7.04 5.55 26.73
N LEU A 39 -8.13 5.73 27.48
CA LEU A 39 -8.83 7.00 27.49
C LEU A 39 -8.20 7.84 28.59
N GLY A 40 -7.80 9.06 28.24
CA GLY A 40 -7.23 9.98 29.20
C GLY A 40 -8.22 10.22 30.35
N ALA A 41 -7.74 10.13 31.59
CA ALA A 41 -8.60 10.24 32.76
C ALA A 41 -9.31 11.60 32.87
N GLU A 42 -8.72 12.66 32.31
CA GLU A 42 -9.26 14.01 32.31
C GLU A 42 -9.28 14.62 30.90
N PRO A 43 -10.33 15.39 30.56
CA PRO A 43 -10.33 16.20 29.35
C PRO A 43 -9.18 17.21 29.34
N LEU A 44 -8.60 17.42 28.16
CA LEU A 44 -7.57 18.44 27.93
C LEU A 44 -8.23 19.80 27.69
N SER A 45 -7.73 20.84 28.35
CA SER A 45 -8.14 22.23 28.13
C SER A 45 -6.99 22.99 27.49
N ILE A 46 -7.29 23.78 26.46
CA ILE A 46 -6.31 24.63 25.79
C ILE A 46 -6.75 26.09 25.96
N ASP A 47 -5.89 26.89 26.57
CA ASP A 47 -6.05 28.33 26.70
C ASP A 47 -5.55 29.00 25.41
N ALA A 48 -6.48 29.18 24.46
CA ALA A 48 -6.21 29.79 23.17
C ALA A 48 -5.80 31.27 23.30
N ASP A 49 -6.32 31.99 24.29
CA ASP A 49 -6.03 33.41 24.50
C ASP A 49 -4.58 33.60 25.00
N ALA A 50 -4.14 32.76 25.93
CA ALA A 50 -2.74 32.76 26.39
C ALA A 50 -1.77 32.45 25.23
N LEU A 51 -2.12 31.49 24.36
CA LEU A 51 -1.33 31.16 23.18
C LEU A 51 -1.34 32.27 22.13
N ALA A 52 -2.48 32.95 21.94
CA ALA A 52 -2.59 34.10 21.05
C ALA A 52 -1.71 35.27 21.51
N PHE A 53 -1.53 35.48 22.82
CA PHE A 53 -0.62 36.51 23.32
C PHE A 53 0.86 36.23 23.01
N LEU A 54 1.23 34.94 22.90
CA LEU A 54 2.60 34.49 22.64
C LEU A 54 2.91 34.32 21.15
N HIS A 55 2.03 34.78 20.26
CA HIS A 55 2.09 34.51 18.84
C HIS A 55 3.41 34.91 18.15
N GLY A 56 3.99 36.04 18.60
CA GLY A 56 5.26 36.57 18.09
C GLY A 56 6.51 35.90 18.64
N ASP A 57 6.38 35.00 19.63
CA ASP A 57 7.49 34.25 20.23
C ASP A 57 7.21 32.74 20.13
N PRO A 58 7.66 32.07 19.04
CA PRO A 58 7.44 30.64 18.84
C PRO A 58 8.00 29.77 19.97
N THR A 59 9.07 30.18 20.64
CA THR A 59 9.67 29.41 21.74
C THR A 59 8.79 29.47 22.97
N ALA A 60 8.34 30.67 23.36
CA ALA A 60 7.42 30.83 24.49
C ALA A 60 6.06 30.18 24.18
N TYR A 61 5.55 30.31 22.95
CA TYR A 61 4.34 29.64 22.50
C TYR A 61 4.46 28.12 22.64
N GLY A 62 5.58 27.54 22.17
CA GLY A 62 5.84 26.11 22.25
C GLY A 62 5.85 25.58 23.68
N ARG A 63 6.53 26.28 24.59
CA ARG A 63 6.52 25.96 26.03
C ARG A 63 5.13 26.02 26.63
N GLN A 64 4.39 27.10 26.38
CA GLN A 64 3.03 27.27 26.88
C GLN A 64 2.08 26.18 26.35
N LEU A 65 2.21 25.80 25.07
CA LEU A 65 1.42 24.71 24.49
C LEU A 65 1.82 23.37 25.10
N THR A 66 3.12 23.14 25.31
CA THR A 66 3.65 21.93 25.94
C THR A 66 3.13 21.76 27.36
N ASP A 67 3.16 22.82 28.17
CA ASP A 67 2.66 22.80 29.55
C ASP A 67 1.16 22.49 29.62
N GLN A 68 0.39 22.90 28.60
CA GLN A 68 -1.05 22.61 28.51
C GLN A 68 -1.32 21.16 28.08
N VAL A 69 -0.57 20.64 27.11
CA VAL A 69 -0.80 19.31 26.50
C VAL A 69 -0.14 18.18 27.29
N LEU A 70 1.11 18.37 27.70
CA LEU A 70 1.95 17.41 28.43
C LEU A 70 2.03 17.77 29.92
N ARG A 71 0.86 18.04 30.53
CA ARG A 71 0.76 18.41 31.95
C ARG A 71 1.44 17.39 32.86
N SER A 72 2.05 17.87 33.94
CA SER A 72 2.57 17.03 35.02
C SER A 72 1.53 15.99 35.47
N GLU A 73 1.95 14.74 35.62
CA GLU A 73 1.12 13.58 36.02
C GLU A 73 0.04 13.14 35.02
N SER A 74 -0.10 13.81 33.87
CA SER A 74 -1.05 13.38 32.82
C SER A 74 -0.64 12.05 32.18
N ASP A 75 -1.63 11.27 31.75
CA ASP A 75 -1.39 10.00 31.05
C ASP A 75 -0.69 10.23 29.70
N VAL A 76 -0.96 11.36 29.05
CA VAL A 76 -0.29 11.79 27.81
C VAL A 76 1.22 11.94 28.03
N LEU A 77 1.63 12.63 29.10
CA LEU A 77 3.04 12.81 29.43
C LEU A 77 3.72 11.47 29.77
N LYS A 78 3.06 10.59 30.53
CA LYS A 78 3.59 9.26 30.85
C LYS A 78 3.86 8.46 29.59
N MET A 79 2.88 8.40 28.68
CA MET A 79 3.01 7.65 27.44
C MET A 79 4.05 8.27 26.49
N TYR A 80 4.07 9.60 26.38
CA TYR A 80 5.10 10.30 25.62
C TYR A 80 6.51 9.97 26.11
N ARG A 81 6.76 10.01 27.43
CA ARG A 81 8.07 9.64 28.01
C ARG A 81 8.44 8.18 27.74
N GLN A 82 7.46 7.27 27.78
CA GLN A 82 7.68 5.87 27.45
C GLN A 82 8.10 5.69 25.98
N ALA A 83 7.35 6.29 25.05
CA ALA A 83 7.68 6.26 23.63
C ALA A 83 9.06 6.89 23.37
N ARG A 84 9.36 8.05 23.99
CA ARG A 84 10.67 8.71 23.89
C ARG A 84 11.81 7.82 24.36
N ALA A 85 11.66 7.13 25.49
CA ALA A 85 12.72 6.27 26.03
C ALA A 85 13.12 5.16 25.05
N ILE A 86 12.15 4.57 24.34
CA ILE A 86 12.38 3.55 23.30
C ILE A 86 13.13 4.17 22.11
N ALA A 87 12.72 5.37 21.70
CA ALA A 87 13.39 6.11 20.64
C ALA A 87 14.86 6.44 20.98
N ASP A 88 15.12 6.88 22.21
CA ASP A 88 16.45 7.32 22.66
C ASP A 88 17.41 6.15 22.91
N ASN A 89 16.90 4.98 23.31
CA ASN A 89 17.68 3.75 23.42
C ASN A 89 18.10 3.18 22.05
N GLY A 90 17.61 3.76 20.95
CA GLY A 90 17.93 3.35 19.58
C GLY A 90 17.29 2.02 19.18
N GLU A 91 16.27 1.57 19.93
CA GLU A 91 15.55 0.33 19.66
C GLU A 91 14.66 0.50 18.41
N LEU A 92 13.83 1.55 18.37
CA LEU A 92 12.93 1.86 17.25
C LEU A 92 12.70 3.38 17.11
N PRO A 93 12.60 3.94 15.89
CA PRO A 93 12.07 5.29 15.71
C PRO A 93 10.59 5.34 16.16
N VAL A 94 10.10 6.52 16.52
CA VAL A 94 8.72 6.75 16.97
C VAL A 94 8.00 7.69 16.03
N HIS A 95 6.75 7.36 15.69
CA HIS A 95 5.84 8.23 14.96
C HIS A 95 4.78 8.77 15.91
N VAL A 96 4.87 10.06 16.22
CA VAL A 96 3.86 10.78 16.99
C VAL A 96 2.78 11.29 16.05
N ARG A 97 1.54 10.87 16.29
CA ARG A 97 0.37 11.18 15.45
C ARG A 97 -0.67 11.92 16.27
N LEU A 98 -1.09 13.07 15.77
CA LEU A 98 -2.12 13.88 16.40
C LEU A 98 -3.43 13.71 15.64
N LEU A 99 -4.36 12.91 16.17
CA LEU A 99 -5.70 12.76 15.59
C LEU A 99 -6.57 13.92 16.07
N LEU A 100 -6.90 14.81 15.14
CA LEU A 100 -7.68 16.02 15.38
C LEU A 100 -9.13 15.78 14.95
N ASP A 101 -10.10 16.23 15.76
CA ASP A 101 -11.51 16.21 15.38
C ASP A 101 -11.78 17.24 14.26
N PRO A 102 -12.27 16.81 13.07
CA PRO A 102 -12.58 17.74 11.97
C PRO A 102 -13.74 18.71 12.29
N LYS A 103 -14.54 18.43 13.33
CA LYS A 103 -15.64 19.30 13.78
C LYS A 103 -15.21 20.35 14.79
N ALA A 104 -13.95 20.33 15.20
CA ALA A 104 -13.41 21.32 16.11
C ALA A 104 -13.37 22.73 15.47
N PRO A 105 -13.35 23.81 16.27
CA PRO A 105 -13.25 25.16 15.76
C PRO A 105 -11.99 25.40 14.91
N ALA A 106 -12.03 26.36 13.97
CA ALA A 106 -10.90 26.66 13.10
C ALA A 106 -9.60 27.02 13.86
N TRP A 107 -9.72 27.73 14.99
CA TRP A 107 -8.57 28.11 15.82
C TRP A 107 -7.81 26.90 16.39
N TYR A 108 -8.49 25.77 16.57
CA TYR A 108 -7.88 24.54 17.09
C TYR A 108 -6.95 23.88 16.06
N HIS A 109 -7.41 23.79 14.80
CA HIS A 109 -6.55 23.34 13.70
C HIS A 109 -5.40 24.32 13.45
N ALA A 110 -5.58 25.59 13.83
CA ALA A 110 -4.60 26.65 13.69
C ALA A 110 -3.49 26.66 14.74
N LEU A 111 -3.60 25.87 15.81
CA LEU A 111 -2.55 25.73 16.81
C LEU A 111 -1.27 25.19 16.17
N ARG A 112 -0.12 25.67 16.65
CA ARG A 112 1.21 25.33 16.13
C ARG A 112 1.74 24.07 16.84
N TRP A 113 1.08 22.95 16.61
CA TRP A 113 1.38 21.67 17.28
C TRP A 113 2.83 21.19 17.09
N GLU A 114 3.47 21.57 16.00
CA GLU A 114 4.86 21.23 15.71
C GLU A 114 5.83 21.91 16.68
N LEU A 115 5.41 22.99 17.36
CA LEU A 115 6.18 23.67 18.40
C LEU A 115 6.14 22.95 19.76
N LEU A 116 5.44 21.81 19.89
CA LEU A 116 5.51 21.00 21.09
C LEU A 116 6.97 20.63 21.41
N GLY A 117 7.38 20.94 22.63
CA GLY A 117 8.69 20.65 23.17
C GLY A 117 8.65 19.41 24.05
N ASP A 118 9.83 18.85 24.28
CA ASP A 118 10.02 17.83 25.29
C ASP A 118 10.04 18.49 26.68
N PRO A 119 9.18 18.07 27.61
CA PRO A 119 9.08 18.70 28.94
C PRO A 119 10.28 18.43 29.86
N ASP A 120 11.17 17.49 29.51
CA ASP A 120 12.35 17.19 30.31
C ASP A 120 13.60 17.98 29.87
N ASP A 121 13.70 18.39 28.60
CA ASP A 121 14.88 19.08 28.05
C ASP A 121 14.59 20.27 27.13
N ASP A 122 13.33 20.69 26.99
CA ASP A 122 12.83 21.78 26.14
C ASP A 122 13.09 21.62 24.63
N SER A 123 13.66 20.50 24.17
CA SER A 123 13.95 20.33 22.74
C SER A 123 12.67 20.11 21.92
N PRO A 124 12.56 20.65 20.69
CA PRO A 124 11.35 20.46 19.90
C PRO A 124 11.18 19.01 19.43
N ILE A 125 10.02 18.42 19.73
CA ILE A 125 9.70 17.02 19.41
C ILE A 125 9.79 16.78 17.91
N ALA A 126 9.23 17.69 17.12
CA ALA A 126 9.10 17.57 15.68
C ALA A 126 10.43 17.64 14.89
N THR A 127 11.54 18.02 15.54
CA THR A 127 12.88 18.08 14.95
C THR A 127 13.84 16.99 15.43
N ARG A 128 13.40 16.11 16.34
CA ARG A 128 14.23 15.00 16.83
C ARG A 128 14.47 13.97 15.72
N ASN A 129 15.71 13.49 15.59
CA ASN A 129 16.11 12.60 14.49
C ASN A 129 15.39 11.24 14.48
N ASN A 130 14.91 10.79 15.63
CA ASN A 130 14.23 9.51 15.86
C ASN A 130 12.71 9.66 16.01
N ILE A 131 12.16 10.87 15.83
CA ILE A 131 10.72 11.13 15.95
C ILE A 131 10.18 11.71 14.64
N SER A 132 9.14 11.07 14.11
CA SER A 132 8.31 11.65 13.04
C SER A 132 7.04 12.23 13.64
N PHE A 133 6.53 13.34 13.08
CA PHE A 133 5.34 14.02 13.60
C PHE A 133 4.37 14.36 12.47
N SER A 134 3.12 13.92 12.60
CA SER A 134 2.06 14.31 11.68
C SER A 134 0.69 14.47 12.34
N ARG A 135 -0.17 15.21 11.66
CA ARG A 135 -1.57 15.41 12.04
C ARG A 135 -2.45 14.49 11.18
N TYR A 136 -3.53 14.00 11.75
CA TYR A 136 -4.51 13.17 11.03
C TYR A 136 -5.93 13.63 11.37
N LEU A 137 -6.84 13.55 10.40
CA LEU A 137 -8.26 13.90 10.56
C LEU A 137 -9.10 12.68 10.23
N SER A 138 -10.08 12.36 11.06
CA SER A 138 -11.03 11.28 10.77
C SER A 138 -11.88 11.65 9.55
N THR A 139 -11.69 10.95 8.43
CA THR A 139 -12.43 11.23 7.19
C THR A 139 -13.68 10.34 7.08
N SER A 140 -14.71 10.82 6.38
CA SER A 140 -15.87 9.99 6.01
C SER A 140 -15.59 9.14 4.76
N ASP A 141 -14.43 9.28 4.14
CA ASP A 141 -14.02 8.54 2.96
C ASP A 141 -13.48 7.17 3.37
N TRP A 142 -14.31 6.14 3.23
CA TRP A 142 -14.00 4.75 3.57
C TRP A 142 -13.19 4.03 2.50
N ARG A 143 -12.71 4.72 1.46
CA ARG A 143 -11.87 4.11 0.42
C ARG A 143 -10.53 3.68 1.04
N THR A 144 -10.20 2.41 0.85
CA THR A 144 -8.88 1.88 1.21
C THR A 144 -7.80 2.61 0.41
N ILE A 145 -6.83 3.20 1.12
CA ILE A 145 -5.64 3.75 0.49
C ILE A 145 -4.56 2.69 0.52
N SER A 146 -4.35 2.03 -0.62
CA SER A 146 -3.19 1.18 -0.84
C SER A 146 -2.09 2.01 -1.52
N PRO A 147 -0.89 2.13 -0.94
CA PRO A 147 0.21 2.76 -1.63
C PRO A 147 0.52 2.00 -2.93
N PRO A 148 0.59 2.68 -4.08
CA PRO A 148 0.95 2.02 -5.33
C PRO A 148 2.38 1.47 -5.27
N ARG A 149 2.72 0.58 -6.21
CA ARG A 149 4.13 0.20 -6.45
C ARG A 149 4.95 1.43 -6.79
N LYS A 150 6.23 1.44 -6.40
CA LYS A 150 7.18 2.42 -6.93
C LYS A 150 7.22 2.25 -8.45
N HIS A 151 6.88 3.32 -9.13
CA HIS A 151 7.00 3.46 -10.57
C HIS A 151 7.77 4.75 -10.85
N GLU A 152 7.90 5.12 -12.12
CA GLU A 152 8.41 6.43 -12.46
C GLU A 152 7.40 7.48 -11.98
N LEU A 153 7.68 8.08 -10.83
CA LEU A 153 6.75 8.99 -10.15
C LEU A 153 6.49 10.21 -11.03
N ARG A 154 5.23 10.64 -11.07
CA ARG A 154 4.80 11.79 -11.88
C ARG A 154 4.35 12.92 -10.99
N ALA A 155 4.88 14.11 -11.24
CA ALA A 155 4.54 15.31 -10.50
C ALA A 155 3.91 16.36 -11.41
N LEU A 156 2.75 16.87 -11.00
CA LEU A 156 2.17 18.09 -11.55
C LEU A 156 2.61 19.25 -10.68
N ALA A 157 3.50 20.09 -11.19
CA ALA A 157 3.91 21.32 -10.52
C ALA A 157 3.17 22.52 -11.13
N VAL A 158 2.41 23.20 -10.27
CA VAL A 158 1.54 24.33 -10.58
C VAL A 158 2.16 25.58 -9.97
N ILE A 159 2.63 26.50 -10.80
CA ILE A 159 3.25 27.75 -10.34
C ILE A 159 2.41 28.89 -10.89
N ALA A 160 1.60 29.51 -10.02
CA ALA A 160 0.74 30.60 -10.40
C ALA A 160 1.43 31.95 -10.17
N ASN A 161 1.58 32.73 -11.24
CA ASN A 161 2.12 34.08 -11.17
C ASN A 161 1.20 35.05 -11.94
N PRO A 162 -0.03 35.27 -11.46
CA PRO A 162 -0.98 36.13 -12.15
C PRO A 162 -0.51 37.58 -12.22
N ASP A 163 -0.94 38.31 -13.24
CA ASP A 163 -0.89 39.77 -13.23
C ASP A 163 -1.89 40.29 -12.18
N LEU A 164 -1.33 40.99 -11.20
CA LEU A 164 -2.04 41.53 -10.05
C LEU A 164 -2.50 42.97 -10.29
N GLY A 165 -2.00 43.64 -11.35
CA GLY A 165 -2.35 45.01 -11.69
C GLY A 165 -2.18 46.01 -10.53
N ALA A 166 -3.15 46.92 -10.38
CA ALA A 166 -3.26 47.85 -9.24
C ALA A 166 -4.12 47.30 -8.09
N VAL A 167 -4.52 46.03 -8.17
CA VAL A 167 -5.41 45.41 -7.18
C VAL A 167 -4.57 44.94 -6.00
N THR A 168 -5.07 45.20 -4.80
CA THR A 168 -4.54 44.66 -3.55
C THR A 168 -5.53 43.65 -3.00
N PRO A 169 -5.52 42.38 -3.45
CA PRO A 169 -6.39 41.35 -2.89
C PRO A 169 -6.20 41.28 -1.36
N GLY A 170 -7.29 41.37 -0.60
CA GLY A 170 -7.21 41.45 0.87
C GLY A 170 -6.54 42.71 1.44
N GLY A 171 -6.39 43.77 0.63
CA GLY A 171 -5.78 45.04 1.06
C GLY A 171 -4.25 45.05 1.05
N ARG A 172 -3.59 44.04 0.48
CA ARG A 172 -2.13 43.89 0.50
C ARG A 172 -1.51 43.82 -0.91
N SER A 173 -0.26 44.26 -1.03
CA SER A 173 0.51 44.18 -2.28
C SER A 173 1.21 42.82 -2.38
N LEU A 174 0.89 42.07 -3.42
CA LEU A 174 1.50 40.79 -3.73
C LEU A 174 2.70 41.01 -4.65
N ALA A 175 3.88 40.51 -4.27
CA ALA A 175 5.07 40.59 -5.12
C ALA A 175 4.98 39.56 -6.24
N ALA A 176 5.37 39.94 -7.46
CA ALA A 176 5.50 38.97 -8.55
C ALA A 176 6.51 37.88 -8.16
N LEU A 177 6.18 36.63 -8.47
CA LEU A 177 7.12 35.52 -8.31
C LEU A 177 8.18 35.57 -9.41
N ASP A 178 9.41 35.21 -9.08
CA ASP A 178 10.47 34.96 -10.05
C ASP A 178 10.19 33.60 -10.72
N LEU A 179 9.34 33.61 -11.77
CA LEU A 179 8.92 32.41 -12.48
C LEU A 179 10.10 31.51 -12.90
N PRO A 180 11.14 32.00 -13.58
CA PRO A 180 12.31 31.17 -13.92
C PRO A 180 12.95 30.51 -12.70
N GLN A 181 13.06 31.22 -11.57
CA GLN A 181 13.66 30.67 -10.37
C GLN A 181 12.74 29.63 -9.68
N GLU A 182 11.43 29.85 -9.65
CA GLU A 182 10.46 28.90 -9.10
C GLU A 182 10.36 27.63 -9.96
N GLU A 183 10.34 27.76 -11.29
CA GLU A 183 10.37 26.61 -12.20
C GLU A 183 11.64 25.78 -12.01
N ASN A 184 12.80 26.44 -11.89
CA ASN A 184 14.06 25.74 -11.63
C ASN A 184 14.05 25.05 -10.26
N ARG A 185 13.54 25.71 -9.20
CA ARG A 185 13.39 25.10 -7.87
C ARG A 185 12.47 23.89 -7.90
N ALA A 186 11.33 23.97 -8.59
CA ALA A 186 10.39 22.86 -8.73
C ALA A 186 11.04 21.67 -9.44
N ARG A 187 11.76 21.91 -10.55
CA ARG A 187 12.46 20.84 -11.29
C ARG A 187 13.59 20.21 -10.49
N GLN A 188 14.35 21.02 -9.74
CA GLN A 188 15.43 20.53 -8.88
C GLN A 188 14.89 19.71 -7.72
N ALA A 189 13.83 20.18 -7.07
CA ALA A 189 13.25 19.47 -5.94
C ALA A 189 12.60 18.14 -6.37
N LEU A 190 11.92 18.12 -7.51
CA LEU A 190 11.28 16.93 -8.07
C LEU A 190 12.23 16.09 -8.93
N ALA A 191 13.54 16.22 -8.72
CA ALA A 191 14.54 15.43 -9.44
C ALA A 191 14.30 13.93 -9.21
N GLY A 192 14.22 13.16 -10.30
CA GLY A 192 13.85 11.74 -10.26
C GLY A 192 12.36 11.45 -10.49
N MET A 193 11.55 12.48 -10.73
CA MET A 193 10.14 12.36 -11.16
C MET A 193 9.95 12.92 -12.58
N GLN A 194 8.95 12.42 -13.30
CA GLN A 194 8.45 13.08 -14.51
C GLN A 194 7.62 14.30 -14.12
N VAL A 195 8.14 15.49 -14.43
CA VAL A 195 7.52 16.76 -14.03
C VAL A 195 6.76 17.38 -15.20
N THR A 196 5.45 17.58 -15.00
CA THR A 196 4.63 18.46 -15.84
C THR A 196 4.48 19.81 -15.15
N LEU A 197 4.84 20.89 -15.85
CA LEU A 197 4.66 22.25 -15.36
C LEU A 197 3.39 22.89 -15.93
N LEU A 198 2.60 23.50 -15.04
CA LEU A 198 1.65 24.55 -15.36
C LEU A 198 2.20 25.86 -14.79
N ALA A 199 2.93 26.59 -15.64
CA ALA A 199 3.58 27.84 -15.32
C ALA A 199 3.71 28.69 -16.60
N GLY A 200 3.63 30.02 -16.46
CA GLY A 200 3.83 30.96 -17.56
C GLY A 200 2.69 31.01 -18.58
N GLU A 201 2.88 31.81 -19.64
CA GLU A 201 1.81 32.17 -20.58
C GLU A 201 1.34 31.00 -21.46
N GLU A 202 2.23 30.04 -21.78
CA GLU A 202 1.88 28.88 -22.63
C GLU A 202 1.00 27.87 -21.91
N LYS A 203 1.18 27.71 -20.59
CA LYS A 203 0.48 26.73 -19.75
C LYS A 203 0.08 27.34 -18.41
N ARG A 204 -0.80 28.35 -18.48
CA ARG A 204 -1.27 29.09 -17.30
C ARG A 204 -1.80 28.18 -16.20
N ALA A 205 -1.48 28.53 -14.96
CA ALA A 205 -1.92 27.82 -13.75
C ALA A 205 -3.40 28.12 -13.40
N THR A 206 -4.33 27.80 -14.31
CA THR A 206 -5.77 27.98 -14.10
C THR A 206 -6.39 26.78 -13.40
N LEU A 207 -7.43 26.95 -12.59
CA LEU A 207 -8.14 25.83 -11.95
C LEU A 207 -8.66 24.78 -12.97
N PRO A 208 -9.23 25.16 -14.13
CA PRO A 208 -9.58 24.20 -15.17
C PRO A 208 -8.40 23.40 -15.72
N ALA A 209 -7.23 24.03 -15.93
CA ALA A 209 -6.04 23.34 -16.41
C ALA A 209 -5.48 22.36 -15.38
N VAL A 210 -5.49 22.72 -14.10
CA VAL A 210 -5.13 21.81 -13.01
C VAL A 210 -6.07 20.59 -12.98
N ARG A 211 -7.39 20.83 -13.08
CA ARG A 211 -8.39 19.75 -13.13
C ARG A 211 -8.19 18.85 -14.34
N GLU A 212 -7.97 19.42 -15.52
CA GLU A 212 -7.74 18.66 -16.76
C GLU A 212 -6.51 17.78 -16.65
N ALA A 213 -5.38 18.34 -16.19
CA ALA A 213 -4.15 17.60 -15.96
C ALA A 213 -4.33 16.45 -14.97
N LEU A 214 -5.04 16.67 -13.86
CA LEU A 214 -5.30 15.63 -12.86
C LEU A 214 -6.38 14.60 -13.29
N SER A 215 -7.24 14.95 -14.25
CA SER A 215 -8.32 14.07 -14.75
C SER A 215 -7.91 13.23 -15.97
N ALA A 216 -6.75 13.51 -16.58
CA ALA A 216 -6.29 12.82 -17.77
C ALA A 216 -5.92 11.35 -17.45
N ASP A 217 -6.87 10.43 -17.62
CA ASP A 217 -6.68 8.98 -17.40
C ASP A 217 -6.25 8.25 -18.69
N ALA A 218 -5.92 8.98 -19.75
CA ALA A 218 -5.53 8.40 -21.03
C ALA A 218 -4.12 7.79 -20.93
N HIS A 219 -4.03 6.46 -20.86
CA HIS A 219 -2.79 5.67 -20.98
C HIS A 219 -1.86 5.62 -19.75
N GLY A 220 -2.38 5.75 -18.52
CA GLY A 220 -1.55 5.63 -17.32
C GLY A 220 -0.87 6.93 -16.89
N ASP A 221 -1.41 8.06 -17.34
CA ASP A 221 -0.87 9.41 -17.14
C ASP A 221 -1.23 10.06 -15.79
N ARG A 222 -1.24 9.28 -14.72
CA ARG A 222 -1.66 9.73 -13.39
C ARG A 222 -0.54 10.50 -12.68
N PHE A 223 -0.90 11.55 -11.94
CA PHE A 223 0.04 12.28 -11.10
C PHE A 223 0.01 11.74 -9.67
N ASP A 224 1.18 11.36 -9.15
CA ASP A 224 1.36 10.95 -7.75
C ASP A 224 1.48 12.15 -6.83
N VAL A 225 2.09 13.22 -7.34
CA VAL A 225 2.42 14.43 -6.60
C VAL A 225 1.75 15.64 -7.26
N LEU A 226 1.00 16.39 -6.46
CA LEU A 226 0.56 17.74 -6.80
C LEU A 226 1.43 18.74 -6.01
N TYR A 227 2.26 19.53 -6.69
CA TYR A 227 3.07 20.57 -6.06
C TYR A 227 2.56 21.95 -6.48
N VAL A 228 2.03 22.73 -5.55
CA VAL A 228 1.46 24.06 -5.84
C VAL A 228 2.31 25.14 -5.20
N VAL A 229 2.73 26.11 -6.01
CA VAL A 229 3.40 27.34 -5.60
C VAL A 229 2.53 28.51 -6.06
N CYS A 230 1.98 29.25 -5.13
CA CYS A 230 1.17 30.41 -5.44
C CYS A 230 1.13 31.39 -4.27
N HIS A 231 0.45 32.51 -4.47
CA HIS A 231 0.05 33.36 -3.37
C HIS A 231 -1.27 32.89 -2.77
N GLY A 232 -1.46 33.16 -1.49
CA GLY A 232 -2.71 32.87 -0.80
C GLY A 232 -3.13 33.98 0.14
N ALA A 233 -4.43 33.97 0.46
CA ALA A 233 -5.02 34.83 1.47
C ALA A 233 -6.10 34.07 2.23
N TYR A 234 -6.67 34.76 3.21
CA TYR A 234 -7.89 34.33 3.86
C TYR A 234 -8.93 35.44 3.76
N LEU A 235 -10.05 35.10 3.16
CA LEU A 235 -11.12 36.05 2.89
C LEU A 235 -12.44 35.39 3.24
N ALA A 236 -13.34 36.13 3.89
CA ALA A 236 -14.69 35.67 4.22
C ALA A 236 -14.74 34.30 4.94
N ASN A 237 -13.85 34.07 5.91
CA ASN A 237 -13.75 32.84 6.70
C ASN A 237 -13.27 31.60 5.90
N GLU A 238 -12.57 31.80 4.78
CA GLU A 238 -12.07 30.73 3.91
C GLU A 238 -10.68 31.01 3.31
N SER A 239 -9.88 29.95 3.14
CA SER A 239 -8.60 30.03 2.42
C SER A 239 -8.81 30.28 0.93
N VAL A 240 -8.02 31.17 0.35
CA VAL A 240 -8.07 31.51 -1.08
C VAL A 240 -6.67 31.37 -1.66
N LEU A 241 -6.53 30.60 -2.73
CA LEU A 241 -5.32 30.52 -3.56
C LEU A 241 -5.50 31.45 -4.76
N TYR A 242 -4.50 32.29 -5.02
CA TYR A 242 -4.48 33.14 -6.21
C TYR A 242 -3.85 32.38 -7.36
N LEU A 243 -4.72 31.82 -8.19
CA LEU A 243 -4.38 31.17 -9.45
C LEU A 243 -4.48 32.18 -10.61
N GLU A 244 -4.31 31.69 -11.84
CA GLU A 244 -4.47 32.50 -13.05
C GLU A 244 -5.84 32.30 -13.69
N LYS A 245 -6.37 33.36 -14.30
CA LYS A 245 -7.41 33.29 -15.33
C LYS A 245 -6.78 33.02 -16.70
N PRO A 246 -7.58 32.63 -17.72
CA PRO A 246 -7.07 32.47 -19.09
C PRO A 246 -6.40 33.73 -19.68
N ASP A 247 -6.80 34.91 -19.21
CA ASP A 247 -6.23 36.20 -19.61
C ASP A 247 -4.94 36.58 -18.84
N GLY A 248 -4.51 35.74 -17.90
CA GLY A 248 -3.32 35.95 -17.07
C GLY A 248 -3.54 36.83 -15.84
N THR A 249 -4.74 37.37 -15.63
CA THR A 249 -5.07 38.08 -14.40
C THR A 249 -5.33 37.11 -13.25
N TYR A 250 -5.37 37.61 -12.01
CA TYR A 250 -5.60 36.74 -10.86
C TYR A 250 -7.02 36.15 -10.82
N ASP A 251 -7.10 34.89 -10.40
CA ASP A 251 -8.32 34.17 -10.03
C ASP A 251 -8.25 33.76 -8.55
N GLY A 252 -9.24 34.15 -7.76
CA GLY A 252 -9.32 33.81 -6.35
C GLY A 252 -10.04 32.49 -6.16
N VAL A 253 -9.30 31.39 -6.05
CA VAL A 253 -9.86 30.04 -5.90
C VAL A 253 -9.97 29.70 -4.42
N THR A 254 -11.19 29.47 -3.95
CA THR A 254 -11.41 29.13 -2.54
C THR A 254 -11.00 27.70 -2.20
N GLY A 255 -10.72 27.46 -0.92
CA GLY A 255 -10.41 26.14 -0.40
C GLY A 255 -11.51 25.11 -0.71
N SER A 256 -12.79 25.51 -0.66
CA SER A 256 -13.90 24.63 -1.04
C SER A 256 -13.87 24.29 -2.53
N GLN A 257 -13.61 25.27 -3.41
CA GLN A 257 -13.56 25.02 -4.86
C GLN A 257 -12.47 24.00 -5.24
N ILE A 258 -11.26 24.14 -4.67
CA ILE A 258 -10.18 23.18 -4.94
C ILE A 258 -10.44 21.82 -4.29
N SER A 259 -10.97 21.78 -3.07
CA SER A 259 -11.33 20.52 -2.39
C SER A 259 -12.44 19.76 -3.11
N GLU A 260 -13.49 20.43 -3.58
CA GLU A 260 -14.57 19.83 -4.38
C GLU A 260 -14.04 19.26 -5.70
N MET A 261 -13.13 19.99 -6.36
CA MET A 261 -12.46 19.53 -7.58
C MET A 261 -11.67 18.24 -7.32
N ILE A 262 -10.85 18.21 -6.26
CA ILE A 262 -10.06 17.02 -5.88
C ILE A 262 -10.98 15.85 -5.47
N ALA A 263 -12.04 16.11 -4.72
CA ALA A 263 -12.98 15.10 -4.27
C ALA A 263 -13.67 14.39 -5.45
N GLY A 264 -13.92 15.13 -6.54
CA GLY A 264 -14.50 14.64 -7.79
C GLY A 264 -13.56 13.83 -8.69
N LEU A 265 -12.26 13.76 -8.40
CA LEU A 265 -11.31 12.98 -9.19
C LEU A 265 -11.51 11.47 -8.96
N GLN A 266 -11.43 10.70 -10.06
CA GLN A 266 -11.39 9.24 -9.99
C GLN A 266 -10.08 8.74 -9.36
N HIS A 267 -8.96 9.39 -9.70
CA HIS A 267 -7.64 9.13 -9.18
C HIS A 267 -7.06 10.42 -8.61
N ARG A 268 -6.78 10.42 -7.31
CA ARG A 268 -6.24 11.58 -6.59
C ARG A 268 -4.73 11.41 -6.45
N PRO A 269 -3.96 12.51 -6.45
CA PRO A 269 -2.55 12.46 -6.04
C PRO A 269 -2.41 11.82 -4.66
N THR A 270 -1.37 11.03 -4.48
CA THR A 270 -1.04 10.44 -3.17
C THR A 270 -0.50 11.52 -2.23
N ILE A 271 0.20 12.51 -2.80
CA ILE A 271 0.80 13.62 -2.06
C ILE A 271 0.38 14.94 -2.69
N ALA A 272 -0.03 15.90 -1.87
CA ALA A 272 -0.10 17.31 -2.26
C ALA A 272 0.83 18.16 -1.39
N VAL A 273 1.66 18.98 -2.02
CA VAL A 273 2.54 19.95 -1.36
C VAL A 273 2.07 21.35 -1.74
N ILE A 274 1.54 22.10 -0.78
CA ILE A 274 0.97 23.43 -0.99
C ILE A 274 1.87 24.49 -0.34
N CYS A 275 2.60 25.21 -1.19
CA CYS A 275 3.42 26.37 -0.83
C CYS A 275 2.69 27.65 -1.24
N ALA A 276 1.77 28.10 -0.37
CA ALA A 276 1.06 29.36 -0.55
C ALA A 276 1.68 30.45 0.34
N CYS A 277 2.28 31.49 -0.23
CA CYS A 277 2.87 32.61 0.50
C CYS A 277 1.86 33.76 0.71
N ARG A 278 1.97 34.55 1.81
CA ARG A 278 1.20 35.80 1.95
C ARG A 278 1.95 36.98 1.33
N SER A 279 1.18 37.98 0.90
CA SER A 279 1.65 39.36 0.71
C SER A 279 1.95 40.08 2.02
N VAL A 280 2.99 40.91 2.01
CA VAL A 280 3.45 41.76 3.11
C VAL A 280 2.48 42.96 3.34
N GLY A 281 2.09 43.21 4.60
CA GLY A 281 1.59 44.52 5.07
C GLY A 281 0.24 44.55 5.84
N GLY A 282 0.27 45.06 7.09
CA GLY A 282 -0.75 45.94 7.70
C GLY A 282 -2.20 45.47 7.89
N GLY A 283 -2.46 44.39 8.63
CA GLY A 283 -3.78 44.02 9.12
C GLY A 283 -3.69 43.10 10.34
N ASP A 284 -4.80 42.93 11.08
CA ASP A 284 -4.85 42.20 12.36
C ASP A 284 -4.27 40.78 12.20
N GLU A 285 -3.09 40.54 12.77
CA GLU A 285 -2.24 39.40 12.45
C GLU A 285 -2.88 38.06 12.85
N ALA A 286 -3.80 38.06 13.82
CA ALA A 286 -4.39 36.87 14.43
C ALA A 286 -5.52 36.23 13.60
N SER A 287 -6.39 37.00 12.93
CA SER A 287 -7.54 36.44 12.18
C SER A 287 -7.16 35.87 10.81
N ASP A 288 -6.15 36.45 10.17
CA ASP A 288 -5.65 36.00 8.87
C ASP A 288 -4.78 34.74 8.95
N GLU A 289 -4.29 34.42 10.14
CA GLU A 289 -3.31 33.37 10.36
C GLU A 289 -3.99 32.03 10.74
N VAL A 290 -5.23 32.04 11.20
CA VAL A 290 -6.10 30.85 11.48
C VAL A 290 -6.50 30.02 10.23
N ALA A 291 -6.04 30.42 9.05
CA ALA A 291 -7.01 30.67 8.01
C ALA A 291 -6.57 30.07 6.65
N LEU A 292 -5.32 30.34 6.25
CA LEU A 292 -4.51 29.46 5.38
C LEU A 292 -4.31 28.07 5.99
N LYS A 293 -4.41 27.96 7.32
CA LYS A 293 -4.29 26.72 8.11
C LYS A 293 -5.45 25.73 7.89
N SER A 294 -6.52 26.14 7.20
CA SER A 294 -7.69 25.30 6.89
C SER A 294 -7.58 24.48 5.60
N LEU A 295 -6.65 24.81 4.68
CA LEU A 295 -6.58 24.16 3.37
C LEU A 295 -6.00 22.73 3.46
N GLY A 296 -4.93 22.54 4.23
CA GLY A 296 -4.34 21.21 4.46
C GLY A 296 -5.36 20.18 4.96
N PRO A 297 -6.10 20.48 6.05
CA PRO A 297 -7.22 19.68 6.54
C PRO A 297 -8.24 19.33 5.46
N ARG A 298 -8.71 20.33 4.71
CA ARG A 298 -9.76 20.15 3.69
C ARG A 298 -9.31 19.31 2.51
N LEU A 299 -8.05 19.41 2.09
CA LEU A 299 -7.50 18.56 1.02
C LEU A 299 -7.31 17.12 1.52
N ALA A 300 -6.88 16.97 2.77
CA ALA A 300 -6.79 15.66 3.42
C ALA A 300 -8.18 15.02 3.56
N GLU A 301 -9.23 15.78 3.89
CA GLU A 301 -10.63 15.30 3.89
C GLU A 301 -11.16 14.99 2.49
N ALA A 302 -10.81 15.82 1.50
CA ALA A 302 -11.22 15.65 0.10
C ALA A 302 -10.68 14.36 -0.54
N GLY A 303 -9.70 13.70 0.08
CA GLY A 303 -9.25 12.39 -0.37
C GLY A 303 -7.76 12.20 -0.57
N ILE A 304 -6.96 13.25 -0.42
CA ILE A 304 -5.51 13.15 -0.63
C ILE A 304 -4.90 12.45 0.60
N PRO A 305 -4.16 11.33 0.42
CA PRO A 305 -3.58 10.57 1.53
C PRO A 305 -2.61 11.36 2.40
N ALA A 306 -1.75 12.19 1.79
CA ALA A 306 -0.79 13.02 2.50
C ALA A 306 -0.77 14.44 1.92
N VAL A 307 -1.01 15.43 2.77
CA VAL A 307 -0.98 16.86 2.41
C VAL A 307 0.04 17.58 3.27
N LEU A 308 1.08 18.11 2.62
CA LEU A 308 2.05 18.99 3.24
C LEU A 308 1.66 20.44 2.92
N ALA A 309 1.28 21.21 3.92
CA ALA A 309 0.87 22.60 3.77
C ALA A 309 1.64 23.51 4.73
N MET A 310 1.96 24.73 4.29
CA MET A 310 2.67 25.70 5.12
C MET A 310 1.70 26.49 6.01
N GLN A 311 1.98 26.57 7.31
CA GLN A 311 1.20 27.33 8.30
C GLN A 311 1.77 28.72 8.56
N GLY A 312 1.72 29.58 7.54
CA GLY A 312 2.12 30.98 7.65
C GLY A 312 3.14 31.39 6.59
N ASP A 313 3.90 32.45 6.88
CA ASP A 313 4.88 33.04 5.97
C ASP A 313 6.19 32.26 5.96
N PHE A 314 6.15 31.13 5.28
CA PHE A 314 7.33 30.30 5.06
C PHE A 314 8.30 31.01 4.12
N THR A 315 9.52 31.25 4.60
CA THR A 315 10.50 32.07 3.91
C THR A 315 11.07 31.33 2.69
N VAL A 316 11.40 32.09 1.64
CA VAL A 316 12.03 31.56 0.42
C VAL A 316 13.32 30.77 0.74
N GLU A 317 14.11 31.24 1.71
CA GLU A 317 15.33 30.55 2.14
C GLU A 317 15.04 29.20 2.79
N SER A 318 14.03 29.12 3.65
CA SER A 318 13.61 27.86 4.27
C SER A 318 12.99 26.92 3.22
N ALA A 319 12.20 27.43 2.28
CA ALA A 319 11.66 26.65 1.16
C ALA A 319 12.75 26.06 0.25
N ALA A 320 13.80 26.85 -0.05
CA ALA A 320 14.93 26.41 -0.87
C ALA A 320 15.74 25.26 -0.23
N ARG A 321 15.72 25.12 1.11
CA ARG A 321 16.35 24.00 1.82
C ARG A 321 15.39 22.83 2.06
N PHE A 322 14.17 23.13 2.48
CA PHE A 322 13.18 22.13 2.89
C PHE A 322 12.63 21.32 1.72
N ILE A 323 12.16 21.97 0.65
CA ILE A 323 11.42 21.29 -0.43
C ILE A 323 12.30 20.27 -1.19
N PRO A 324 13.54 20.60 -1.58
CA PRO A 324 14.43 19.60 -2.18
C PRO A 324 14.76 18.45 -1.22
N SER A 325 15.08 18.76 0.04
CA SER A 325 15.41 17.76 1.06
C SER A 325 14.24 16.81 1.36
N PHE A 326 13.00 17.33 1.28
CA PHE A 326 11.77 16.56 1.45
C PHE A 326 11.61 15.56 0.30
N PHE A 327 11.64 16.03 -0.95
CA PHE A 327 11.45 15.15 -2.10
C PHE A 327 12.60 14.16 -2.30
N GLU A 328 13.84 14.55 -2.00
CA GLU A 328 14.99 13.63 -1.99
C GLU A 328 14.78 12.51 -0.97
N ALA A 329 14.43 12.85 0.27
CA ALA A 329 14.17 11.86 1.32
C ALA A 329 12.98 10.96 0.97
N LEU A 330 11.89 11.54 0.44
CA LEU A 330 10.73 10.80 -0.03
C LEU A 330 11.10 9.82 -1.16
N GLY A 331 11.99 10.21 -2.07
CA GLY A 331 12.42 9.38 -3.20
C GLY A 331 13.21 8.12 -2.81
N ARG A 332 13.78 8.08 -1.60
CA ARG A 332 14.58 6.95 -1.09
C ARG A 332 13.71 5.74 -0.80
N ASP A 333 12.61 5.93 -0.07
CA ASP A 333 11.81 4.81 0.48
C ASP A 333 10.30 5.06 0.53
N GLY A 334 9.84 6.25 0.14
CA GLY A 334 8.42 6.59 0.04
C GLY A 334 7.72 6.86 1.36
N VAL A 335 8.43 7.05 2.48
CA VAL A 335 7.79 7.36 3.78
C VAL A 335 7.72 8.87 4.00
N VAL A 336 6.51 9.43 3.88
CA VAL A 336 6.27 10.88 3.91
C VAL A 336 6.58 11.52 5.27
N ASP A 337 6.23 10.87 6.38
CA ASP A 337 6.46 11.40 7.73
C ASP A 337 7.96 11.53 8.03
N ARG A 338 8.75 10.53 7.64
CA ARG A 338 10.22 10.55 7.74
C ARG A 338 10.83 11.60 6.80
N ALA A 339 10.29 11.75 5.59
CA ALA A 339 10.75 12.77 4.66
C ALA A 339 10.55 14.19 5.22
N VAL A 340 9.40 14.46 5.87
CA VAL A 340 9.14 15.73 6.55
C VAL A 340 10.07 15.92 7.74
N ALA A 341 10.25 14.92 8.60
CA ALA A 341 11.18 15.00 9.73
C ALA A 341 12.62 15.32 9.28
N HIS A 342 13.11 14.61 8.26
CA HIS A 342 14.42 14.85 7.67
C HIS A 342 14.54 16.28 7.10
N ALA A 343 13.57 16.72 6.31
CA ALA A 343 13.56 18.06 5.72
C ALA A 343 13.47 19.18 6.77
N ARG A 344 12.69 18.97 7.83
CA ARG A 344 12.57 19.90 8.95
C ARG A 344 13.90 20.05 9.69
N GLY A 345 14.65 18.97 9.86
CA GLY A 345 16.01 19.00 10.41
C GLY A 345 16.97 19.92 9.64
N GLN A 346 16.80 20.06 8.31
CA GLN A 346 17.63 20.94 7.47
C GLN A 346 17.34 22.43 7.64
N ILE A 347 16.23 22.77 8.30
CA ILE A 347 15.82 24.15 8.58
C ILE A 347 15.64 24.40 10.08
N ALA A 348 16.13 23.52 10.96
CA ALA A 348 15.96 23.66 12.40
C ALA A 348 16.60 24.95 12.97
N ASP A 349 17.56 25.54 12.25
CA ASP A 349 18.19 26.83 12.55
C ASP A 349 17.32 28.06 12.19
N ARG A 350 16.18 27.84 11.52
CA ARG A 350 15.32 28.89 10.96
C ARG A 350 14.09 29.15 11.82
N ARG A 351 13.66 30.41 11.96
CA ARG A 351 12.50 30.79 12.80
C ARG A 351 11.15 30.18 12.36
N ASP A 352 11.05 29.75 11.11
CA ASP A 352 9.86 29.23 10.44
C ASP A 352 9.90 27.71 10.25
N TRP A 353 10.79 27.00 10.95
CA TRP A 353 10.96 25.55 10.85
C TRP A 353 9.68 24.74 11.14
N TRP A 354 8.78 25.28 11.97
CA TRP A 354 7.55 24.64 12.41
C TRP A 354 6.40 24.78 11.40
N MET A 355 6.52 25.68 10.41
CA MET A 355 5.45 26.00 9.47
C MET A 355 5.08 24.86 8.51
N PRO A 356 6.01 23.98 8.04
CA PRO A 356 5.63 22.83 7.23
C PRO A 356 4.85 21.79 8.06
N VAL A 357 3.56 21.67 7.78
CA VAL A 357 2.62 20.78 8.48
C VAL A 357 2.14 19.67 7.58
N LEU A 358 2.32 18.43 8.05
CA LEU A 358 1.89 17.22 7.36
C LEU A 358 0.56 16.73 7.93
N PHE A 359 -0.46 16.69 7.08
CA PHE A 359 -1.71 15.99 7.31
C PHE A 359 -1.64 14.64 6.59
N SER A 360 -1.54 13.53 7.32
CA SER A 360 -1.38 12.20 6.74
C SER A 360 -2.41 11.25 7.32
N ARG A 361 -3.06 10.48 6.44
CA ARG A 361 -3.87 9.31 6.83
C ARG A 361 -3.20 7.98 6.55
N LEU A 362 -1.93 8.03 6.15
CA LEU A 362 -1.12 6.86 5.91
C LEU A 362 -0.54 6.40 7.24
N ARG A 363 -1.02 5.27 7.76
CA ARG A 363 -0.57 4.74 9.06
C ARG A 363 0.94 4.57 9.13
N THR A 364 1.53 4.00 8.08
CA THR A 364 2.98 3.77 7.97
C THR A 364 3.72 4.92 7.26
N GLY A 365 3.01 6.00 6.90
CA GLY A 365 3.56 7.08 6.08
C GLY A 365 3.92 6.71 4.63
N ARG A 366 3.76 5.45 4.22
CA ARG A 366 4.19 4.96 2.90
C ARG A 366 3.27 5.45 1.79
N THR A 367 3.82 6.18 0.84
CA THR A 367 3.14 6.70 -0.36
C THR A 367 3.34 5.79 -1.57
N TYR A 368 4.32 4.91 -1.53
CA TYR A 368 4.52 3.81 -2.49
C TYR A 368 5.35 2.69 -1.82
N TYR A 369 5.37 1.49 -2.39
CA TYR A 369 6.23 0.39 -1.91
C TYR A 369 7.30 -0.01 -2.92
N LEU A 370 8.46 -0.46 -2.40
CA LEU A 370 9.53 -1.08 -3.18
C LEU A 370 9.35 -2.60 -3.22
N PRO A 371 9.30 -3.21 -4.41
CA PRO A 371 9.14 -4.66 -4.55
C PRO A 371 10.48 -5.40 -4.35
N GLU A 372 10.81 -5.70 -3.11
CA GLU A 372 12.09 -6.30 -2.71
C GLU A 372 11.91 -7.36 -1.60
N PHE A 373 12.97 -8.15 -1.38
CA PHE A 373 13.09 -8.92 -0.15
C PHE A 373 13.35 -7.97 1.02
N SER A 374 12.69 -8.20 2.14
CA SER A 374 12.81 -7.38 3.36
C SER A 374 14.24 -7.29 3.90
N GLU A 375 14.98 -8.40 3.89
CA GLU A 375 16.37 -8.47 4.34
C GLU A 375 17.26 -9.35 3.45
N ARG A 376 18.56 -9.04 3.43
CA ARG A 376 19.60 -9.81 2.71
C ARG A 376 19.21 -10.13 1.27
N SER A 377 18.56 -9.17 0.59
CA SER A 377 17.98 -9.34 -0.74
C SER A 377 18.95 -9.98 -1.73
N GLN A 378 20.18 -9.47 -1.81
CA GLN A 378 21.20 -10.02 -2.72
C GLN A 378 21.55 -11.48 -2.42
N ALA A 379 21.77 -11.84 -1.15
CA ALA A 379 22.11 -13.21 -0.77
C ALA A 379 20.95 -14.18 -1.03
N THR A 380 19.70 -13.73 -0.80
CA THR A 380 18.49 -14.51 -1.11
C THR A 380 18.35 -14.75 -2.60
N TRP A 381 18.61 -13.75 -3.44
CA TRP A 381 18.64 -13.91 -4.89
C TRP A 381 19.69 -14.93 -5.32
N THR A 382 20.94 -14.80 -4.85
CA THR A 382 22.03 -15.74 -5.19
C THR A 382 21.65 -17.18 -4.81
N ALA A 383 21.20 -17.41 -3.57
CA ALA A 383 20.83 -18.75 -3.12
C ALA A 383 19.65 -19.36 -3.92
N LEU A 384 18.68 -18.53 -4.33
CA LEU A 384 17.56 -18.96 -5.16
C LEU A 384 18.03 -19.37 -6.55
N ILE A 385 18.85 -18.53 -7.20
CA ILE A 385 19.37 -18.77 -8.55
C ILE A 385 20.22 -20.05 -8.57
N ASP A 386 21.16 -20.21 -7.63
CA ASP A 386 21.95 -21.43 -7.46
C ASP A 386 21.05 -22.67 -7.31
N GLY A 387 20.00 -22.57 -6.49
CA GLY A 387 19.05 -23.64 -6.27
C GLY A 387 18.27 -24.04 -7.53
N ILE A 388 17.92 -23.07 -8.37
CA ILE A 388 17.23 -23.30 -9.64
C ILE A 388 18.18 -23.97 -10.64
N GLN A 389 19.36 -23.41 -10.87
CA GLN A 389 20.34 -23.91 -11.84
C GLN A 389 20.83 -25.34 -11.49
N THR A 390 20.95 -25.65 -10.20
CA THR A 390 21.36 -26.99 -9.73
C THR A 390 20.22 -28.02 -9.68
N GLY A 391 18.99 -27.66 -10.08
CA GLY A 391 17.81 -28.54 -10.02
C GLY A 391 17.35 -28.86 -8.59
N MET A 392 17.83 -28.08 -7.60
CA MET A 392 17.53 -28.23 -6.17
C MET A 392 16.40 -27.30 -5.70
N CYS A 393 15.64 -26.73 -6.64
CA CYS A 393 14.43 -25.95 -6.40
C CYS A 393 13.19 -26.69 -6.93
N THR A 394 12.11 -26.67 -6.16
CA THR A 394 10.78 -27.13 -6.57
C THR A 394 9.87 -25.90 -6.65
N PRO A 395 9.44 -25.48 -7.85
CA PRO A 395 8.40 -24.48 -8.01
C PRO A 395 7.05 -25.01 -7.52
N VAL A 396 6.39 -24.22 -6.68
CA VAL A 396 5.08 -24.51 -6.10
C VAL A 396 4.13 -23.39 -6.53
N ILE A 397 3.19 -23.72 -7.41
CA ILE A 397 2.41 -22.75 -8.19
C ILE A 397 0.97 -22.68 -7.66
N GLY A 398 0.64 -21.53 -7.09
CA GLY A 398 -0.66 -21.20 -6.54
C GLY A 398 -1.64 -20.62 -7.56
N PRO A 399 -2.91 -20.45 -7.15
CA PRO A 399 -4.00 -20.01 -8.02
C PRO A 399 -3.80 -18.62 -8.63
N GLY A 400 -3.11 -17.72 -7.92
CA GLY A 400 -2.92 -16.32 -8.30
C GLY A 400 -2.19 -16.13 -9.64
N VAL A 401 -1.45 -17.14 -10.10
CA VAL A 401 -0.78 -17.10 -11.41
C VAL A 401 -1.82 -17.11 -12.56
N ALA A 402 -2.98 -17.71 -12.35
CA ALA A 402 -4.05 -17.82 -13.34
C ALA A 402 -5.13 -16.72 -13.25
N ASP A 403 -5.00 -15.76 -12.32
CA ASP A 403 -6.04 -14.76 -12.01
C ASP A 403 -6.44 -13.89 -13.21
N ARG A 404 -5.53 -13.59 -14.14
CA ARG A 404 -5.84 -12.83 -15.36
C ARG A 404 -6.88 -13.54 -16.24
N ILE A 405 -6.95 -14.87 -16.16
CA ILE A 405 -7.85 -15.70 -16.96
C ILE A 405 -9.08 -16.09 -16.14
N LEU A 406 -8.88 -16.61 -14.93
CA LEU A 406 -9.94 -17.19 -14.11
C LEU A 406 -10.59 -16.19 -13.14
N GLY A 407 -9.92 -15.08 -12.83
CA GLY A 407 -10.24 -14.23 -11.68
C GLY A 407 -9.71 -14.81 -10.36
N SER A 408 -9.48 -13.94 -9.38
CA SER A 408 -8.99 -14.33 -8.05
C SER A 408 -10.03 -15.16 -7.29
N ARG A 409 -9.56 -15.97 -6.34
CA ARG A 409 -10.41 -16.75 -5.43
C ARG A 409 -11.45 -15.87 -4.74
N SER A 410 -11.03 -14.69 -4.25
CA SER A 410 -11.91 -13.70 -3.64
C SER A 410 -12.95 -13.15 -4.62
N GLY A 411 -12.57 -12.90 -5.87
CA GLY A 411 -13.49 -12.46 -6.92
C GLY A 411 -14.50 -13.53 -7.34
N ILE A 412 -14.14 -14.81 -7.27
CA ILE A 412 -15.09 -15.93 -7.42
C ILE A 412 -16.08 -15.92 -6.25
N ALA A 413 -15.58 -15.87 -5.02
CA ALA A 413 -16.38 -15.89 -3.80
C ALA A 413 -17.41 -14.75 -3.77
N GLN A 414 -16.98 -13.53 -4.07
CA GLN A 414 -17.86 -12.35 -4.06
C GLN A 414 -19.01 -12.50 -5.07
N ARG A 415 -18.71 -12.95 -6.29
CA ARG A 415 -19.74 -13.16 -7.31
C ARG A 415 -20.72 -14.27 -6.95
N TRP A 416 -20.25 -15.32 -6.27
CA TRP A 416 -21.14 -16.36 -5.76
C TRP A 416 -22.05 -15.82 -4.65
N VAL A 417 -21.53 -15.00 -3.73
CA VAL A 417 -22.34 -14.35 -2.69
C VAL A 417 -23.44 -13.49 -3.30
N GLU A 418 -23.10 -12.67 -4.30
CA GLU A 418 -24.05 -11.79 -4.99
C GLU A 418 -25.12 -12.59 -5.74
N ARG A 419 -24.71 -13.62 -6.48
CA ARG A 419 -25.63 -14.47 -7.25
C ARG A 419 -26.60 -15.26 -6.37
N TRP A 420 -26.10 -15.85 -5.30
CA TRP A 420 -26.87 -16.73 -4.41
C TRP A 420 -27.50 -16.01 -3.22
N GLN A 421 -27.27 -14.69 -3.11
CA GLN A 421 -27.68 -13.86 -1.97
C GLN A 421 -27.30 -14.50 -0.62
N ALA A 422 -26.09 -15.08 -0.56
CA ALA A 422 -25.66 -15.85 0.60
C ALA A 422 -25.53 -14.92 1.83
N PRO A 423 -26.14 -15.27 2.98
CA PRO A 423 -26.12 -14.47 4.21
C PRO A 423 -24.78 -14.60 4.95
N ILE A 424 -23.68 -14.34 4.25
CA ILE A 424 -22.31 -14.40 4.77
C ILE A 424 -21.91 -13.01 5.27
N SER A 425 -21.30 -12.96 6.45
CA SER A 425 -20.79 -11.73 7.06
C SER A 425 -19.80 -11.04 6.13
N ARG A 426 -19.78 -9.70 6.13
CA ARG A 426 -18.99 -8.91 5.16
C ARG A 426 -17.52 -9.36 5.06
N HIS A 427 -16.88 -9.64 6.19
CA HIS A 427 -15.49 -10.08 6.26
C HIS A 427 -15.22 -11.48 5.64
N ASN A 428 -16.25 -12.33 5.50
CA ASN A 428 -16.10 -13.68 4.95
C ASN A 428 -16.59 -13.77 3.49
N ARG A 429 -17.05 -12.68 2.86
CA ARG A 429 -17.61 -12.72 1.51
C ARG A 429 -16.57 -12.98 0.41
N THR A 430 -15.30 -12.77 0.75
CA THR A 430 -14.14 -12.99 -0.12
C THR A 430 -13.45 -14.34 0.15
N ASP A 431 -13.89 -15.12 1.13
CA ASP A 431 -13.33 -16.44 1.44
C ASP A 431 -14.06 -17.52 0.63
N LEU A 432 -13.46 -17.97 -0.48
CA LEU A 432 -14.07 -18.94 -1.38
C LEU A 432 -14.48 -20.24 -0.67
N SER A 433 -13.71 -20.68 0.33
CA SER A 433 -13.98 -21.93 1.04
C SER A 433 -15.28 -21.89 1.83
N LYS A 434 -15.53 -20.77 2.52
CA LYS A 434 -16.77 -20.54 3.27
C LYS A 434 -17.95 -20.36 2.35
N VAL A 435 -17.77 -19.65 1.24
CA VAL A 435 -18.85 -19.49 0.25
C VAL A 435 -19.18 -20.84 -0.41
N ALA A 436 -18.17 -21.64 -0.74
CA ALA A 436 -18.37 -22.99 -1.25
C ALA A 436 -19.08 -23.87 -0.22
N GLN A 437 -18.67 -23.84 1.05
CA GLN A 437 -19.32 -24.57 2.15
C GLN A 437 -20.78 -24.17 2.34
N TYR A 438 -21.12 -22.89 2.15
CA TYR A 438 -22.52 -22.47 2.17
C TYR A 438 -23.32 -23.17 1.06
N LEU A 439 -22.76 -23.25 -0.16
CA LEU A 439 -23.42 -23.91 -1.30
C LEU A 439 -23.52 -25.42 -1.13
N THR A 440 -22.54 -26.09 -0.52
CA THR A 440 -22.60 -27.54 -0.23
C THR A 440 -23.79 -27.86 0.67
N VAL A 441 -24.02 -27.05 1.71
CA VAL A 441 -25.09 -27.25 2.70
C VAL A 441 -26.47 -26.84 2.17
N ARG A 442 -26.55 -25.75 1.40
CA ARG A 442 -27.84 -25.15 1.02
C ARG A 442 -28.39 -25.63 -0.31
N VAL A 443 -27.55 -26.05 -1.23
CA VAL A 443 -27.97 -26.44 -2.58
C VAL A 443 -27.81 -27.94 -2.78
N ALA A 444 -26.56 -28.42 -2.82
CA ALA A 444 -26.22 -29.84 -2.87
C ALA A 444 -24.74 -30.01 -2.60
N GLN A 445 -24.34 -31.18 -2.09
CA GLN A 445 -22.95 -31.48 -1.72
C GLN A 445 -21.93 -31.16 -2.82
N ARG A 446 -22.22 -31.51 -4.08
CA ARG A 446 -21.33 -31.29 -5.24
C ARG A 446 -21.64 -30.02 -6.04
N HIS A 447 -22.47 -29.12 -5.51
CA HIS A 447 -22.86 -27.90 -6.22
C HIS A 447 -21.68 -26.93 -6.50
N PRO A 448 -20.69 -26.72 -5.60
CA PRO A 448 -19.59 -25.78 -5.84
C PRO A 448 -18.82 -26.05 -7.15
N GLU A 449 -18.60 -27.32 -7.49
CA GLU A 449 -17.88 -27.73 -8.70
C GLU A 449 -18.62 -27.32 -9.98
N ILE A 450 -19.93 -27.52 -9.98
CA ILE A 450 -20.81 -27.13 -11.08
C ILE A 450 -20.84 -25.61 -11.21
N GLU A 451 -20.94 -24.90 -10.08
CA GLU A 451 -21.00 -23.44 -10.06
C GLU A 451 -19.69 -22.82 -10.54
N LEU A 452 -18.55 -23.40 -10.16
CA LEU A 452 -17.24 -22.97 -10.64
C LEU A 452 -17.10 -23.10 -12.15
N ARG A 453 -17.48 -24.24 -12.72
CA ARG A 453 -17.44 -24.43 -14.18
C ARG A 453 -18.34 -23.43 -14.91
N LYS A 454 -19.55 -23.17 -14.39
CA LYS A 454 -20.46 -22.16 -14.93
C LYS A 454 -19.87 -20.75 -14.85
N TYR A 455 -19.26 -20.42 -13.73
CA TYR A 455 -18.59 -19.15 -13.51
C TYR A 455 -17.46 -18.94 -14.54
N VAL A 456 -16.54 -19.90 -14.67
CA VAL A 456 -15.41 -19.79 -15.59
C VAL A 456 -15.92 -19.63 -17.04
N MET A 457 -16.93 -20.39 -17.44
CA MET A 457 -17.54 -20.22 -18.77
C MET A 457 -18.22 -18.85 -18.95
N ALA A 458 -18.84 -18.30 -17.92
CA ALA A 458 -19.42 -16.96 -17.98
C ALA A 458 -18.33 -15.90 -18.16
N GLU A 459 -17.24 -15.99 -17.41
CA GLU A 459 -16.09 -15.10 -17.56
C GLU A 459 -15.48 -15.14 -18.94
N LEU A 460 -15.30 -16.35 -19.47
CA LEU A 460 -14.71 -16.53 -20.80
C LEU A 460 -15.60 -15.91 -21.89
N ARG A 461 -16.92 -16.05 -21.77
CA ARG A 461 -17.88 -15.43 -22.69
C ARG A 461 -17.88 -13.92 -22.57
N GLU A 462 -17.87 -13.38 -21.36
CA GLU A 462 -17.91 -11.94 -21.14
C GLU A 462 -16.64 -11.24 -21.66
N ARG A 463 -15.47 -11.80 -21.33
CA ARG A 463 -14.18 -11.15 -21.63
C ARG A 463 -13.63 -11.49 -23.01
N TYR A 464 -13.90 -12.69 -23.52
CA TYR A 464 -13.22 -13.22 -24.71
C TYR A 464 -14.17 -13.64 -25.85
N ALA A 465 -15.44 -13.22 -25.83
CA ALA A 465 -16.41 -13.51 -26.90
C ALA A 465 -15.94 -13.11 -28.32
N LYS A 466 -15.14 -12.05 -28.44
CA LYS A 466 -14.63 -11.58 -29.73
C LYS A 466 -13.34 -12.28 -30.18
N THR A 467 -12.66 -12.95 -29.25
CA THR A 467 -11.31 -13.48 -29.45
C THR A 467 -11.34 -15.00 -29.62
N LEU A 468 -12.19 -15.70 -28.87
CA LEU A 468 -12.27 -17.15 -28.90
C LEU A 468 -13.24 -17.66 -29.98
N PRO A 469 -12.96 -18.82 -30.60
CA PRO A 469 -13.92 -19.52 -31.44
C PRO A 469 -15.24 -19.79 -30.74
N SER A 470 -16.36 -19.66 -31.47
CA SER A 470 -17.71 -19.87 -30.94
C SER A 470 -17.91 -21.26 -30.35
N GLU A 471 -17.23 -22.27 -30.90
CA GLU A 471 -17.36 -23.68 -30.51
C GLU A 471 -16.83 -23.89 -29.08
N LEU A 472 -15.71 -23.23 -28.73
CA LEU A 472 -15.13 -23.30 -27.39
C LEU A 472 -16.04 -22.62 -26.35
N LEU A 473 -16.68 -21.51 -26.73
CA LEU A 473 -17.59 -20.76 -25.84
C LEU A 473 -18.94 -21.46 -25.65
N GLN A 474 -19.35 -22.34 -26.57
CA GLN A 474 -20.57 -23.13 -26.47
C GLN A 474 -20.40 -24.43 -25.68
N GLY A 475 -19.15 -24.85 -25.43
CA GLY A 475 -18.83 -26.04 -24.64
C GLY A 475 -19.31 -25.97 -23.18
N GLN A 476 -19.48 -27.15 -22.57
CA GLN A 476 -19.75 -27.30 -21.12
C GLN A 476 -18.47 -27.45 -20.29
N ASP A 477 -17.36 -27.79 -20.92
CA ASP A 477 -16.05 -27.89 -20.29
C ASP A 477 -15.27 -26.59 -20.51
N PRO A 478 -14.92 -25.85 -19.44
CA PRO A 478 -14.11 -24.64 -19.58
C PRO A 478 -12.67 -24.90 -20.01
N GLU A 479 -12.11 -26.08 -19.75
CA GLU A 479 -10.66 -26.31 -19.91
C GLU A 479 -10.14 -25.99 -21.33
N PRO A 480 -10.75 -26.45 -22.44
CA PRO A 480 -10.25 -26.14 -23.78
C PRO A 480 -10.23 -24.63 -24.09
N ALA A 481 -11.25 -23.90 -23.62
CA ALA A 481 -11.34 -22.45 -23.79
C ALA A 481 -10.30 -21.72 -22.92
N VAL A 482 -10.08 -22.16 -21.68
CA VAL A 482 -9.03 -21.64 -20.79
C VAL A 482 -7.64 -21.82 -21.41
N LEU A 483 -7.34 -23.01 -21.94
CA LEU A 483 -6.05 -23.29 -22.56
C LEU A 483 -5.80 -22.42 -23.79
N GLU A 484 -6.83 -22.20 -24.62
CA GLU A 484 -6.71 -21.33 -25.79
C GLU A 484 -6.49 -19.86 -25.41
N VAL A 485 -7.18 -19.34 -24.38
CA VAL A 485 -6.88 -18.00 -23.84
C VAL A 485 -5.44 -17.92 -23.35
N GLY A 486 -4.98 -18.92 -22.59
CA GLY A 486 -3.62 -18.97 -22.10
C GLY A 486 -2.59 -18.95 -23.22
N ARG A 487 -2.81 -19.73 -24.29
CA ARG A 487 -1.95 -19.76 -25.48
C ARG A 487 -1.88 -18.40 -26.17
N LEU A 488 -3.03 -17.73 -26.33
CA LEU A 488 -3.11 -16.40 -26.93
C LEU A 488 -2.40 -15.35 -26.07
N GLN A 489 -2.57 -15.38 -24.74
CA GLN A 489 -1.88 -14.47 -23.83
C GLN A 489 -0.36 -14.65 -23.88
N ARG A 490 0.14 -15.88 -23.78
CA ARG A 490 1.58 -16.19 -23.88
C ARG A 490 2.20 -15.82 -25.21
N ALA A 491 1.43 -15.88 -26.29
CA ALA A 491 1.88 -15.46 -27.62
C ALA A 491 2.02 -13.92 -27.75
N GLN A 492 1.26 -13.16 -26.95
CA GLN A 492 1.25 -11.69 -26.98
C GLN A 492 2.16 -11.06 -25.92
N ASP A 493 2.35 -11.74 -24.80
CA ASP A 493 3.11 -11.25 -23.65
C ASP A 493 4.37 -12.12 -23.44
N GLU A 494 5.54 -11.61 -23.82
CA GLU A 494 6.82 -12.28 -23.59
C GLU A 494 7.13 -12.48 -22.11
N HIS A 495 6.51 -11.69 -21.22
CA HIS A 495 6.68 -11.76 -19.78
C HIS A 495 5.51 -12.48 -19.09
N ASP A 496 4.73 -13.27 -19.81
CA ASP A 496 3.66 -14.08 -19.23
C ASP A 496 4.23 -14.97 -18.10
N PRO A 497 3.58 -14.99 -16.91
CA PRO A 497 4.05 -15.78 -15.78
C PRO A 497 4.26 -17.26 -16.07
N PHE A 498 3.35 -17.91 -16.81
CA PHE A 498 3.46 -19.33 -17.14
C PHE A 498 4.60 -19.58 -18.12
N ARG A 499 4.86 -18.65 -19.04
CA ARG A 499 6.02 -18.73 -19.95
C ARG A 499 7.34 -18.70 -19.19
N ILE A 500 7.51 -17.75 -18.26
CA ILE A 500 8.72 -17.65 -17.44
C ILE A 500 8.87 -18.89 -16.54
N ILE A 501 7.79 -19.35 -15.90
CA ILE A 501 7.81 -20.56 -15.07
C ILE A 501 8.20 -21.79 -15.90
N ALA A 502 7.72 -21.88 -17.15
CA ALA A 502 8.02 -23.00 -18.05
C ALA A 502 9.48 -23.03 -18.50
N GLU A 503 10.19 -21.90 -18.52
CA GLU A 503 11.62 -21.82 -18.83
C GLU A 503 12.50 -22.39 -17.70
N LEU A 504 12.02 -22.40 -16.45
CA LEU A 504 12.80 -22.87 -15.31
C LEU A 504 13.31 -24.31 -15.48
N PRO A 505 14.60 -24.60 -15.17
CA PRO A 505 15.19 -25.95 -15.27
C PRO A 505 14.77 -26.87 -14.10
N ALA A 506 13.47 -26.93 -13.80
CA ALA A 506 12.91 -27.76 -12.74
C ALA A 506 12.34 -29.07 -13.31
N PRO A 507 12.70 -30.25 -12.75
CA PRO A 507 12.13 -31.53 -13.19
C PRO A 507 10.75 -31.81 -12.58
N ILE A 508 10.37 -31.10 -11.52
CA ILE A 508 9.10 -31.32 -10.79
C ILE A 508 8.49 -29.96 -10.46
N PHE A 509 7.24 -29.77 -10.87
CA PHE A 509 6.38 -28.65 -10.53
C PHE A 509 5.21 -29.17 -9.70
N VAL A 510 4.91 -28.48 -8.60
CA VAL A 510 3.74 -28.76 -7.77
C VAL A 510 2.77 -27.60 -7.93
N THR A 511 1.47 -27.87 -8.05
CA THR A 511 0.49 -26.82 -8.28
C THR A 511 -0.83 -27.08 -7.57
N THR A 512 -1.47 -26.02 -7.10
CA THR A 512 -2.86 -26.04 -6.61
C THR A 512 -3.84 -25.41 -7.61
N ASN A 513 -3.36 -25.05 -8.81
CA ASN A 513 -4.23 -24.64 -9.91
C ASN A 513 -5.07 -25.82 -10.41
N TRP A 514 -6.28 -25.50 -10.88
CA TRP A 514 -7.21 -26.48 -11.42
C TRP A 514 -7.03 -26.74 -12.93
N THR A 515 -6.21 -25.95 -13.61
CA THR A 515 -6.13 -25.89 -15.08
C THR A 515 -4.79 -26.40 -15.60
N GLY A 516 -4.78 -26.86 -16.85
CA GLY A 516 -3.59 -27.34 -17.56
C GLY A 516 -2.69 -26.24 -18.12
N LEU A 517 -2.86 -24.98 -17.70
CA LEU A 517 -2.11 -23.83 -18.23
C LEU A 517 -0.58 -24.01 -18.11
N LEU A 518 -0.11 -24.54 -16.98
CA LEU A 518 1.30 -24.82 -16.76
C LEU A 518 1.83 -25.92 -17.70
N ALA A 519 1.08 -27.01 -17.88
CA ALA A 519 1.47 -28.08 -18.78
C ALA A 519 1.48 -27.61 -20.25
N ALA A 520 0.51 -26.78 -20.64
CA ALA A 520 0.50 -26.15 -21.96
C ALA A 520 1.72 -25.26 -22.18
N ALA A 521 2.06 -24.40 -21.22
CA ALA A 521 3.24 -23.54 -21.29
C ALA A 521 4.56 -24.34 -21.36
N LEU A 522 4.69 -25.42 -20.59
CA LEU A 522 5.84 -26.32 -20.67
C LEU A 522 5.98 -26.97 -22.06
N THR A 523 4.85 -27.38 -22.65
CA THR A 523 4.83 -27.95 -24.01
C THR A 523 5.24 -26.91 -25.05
N GLU A 524 4.74 -25.67 -24.94
CA GLU A 524 5.12 -24.54 -25.79
C GLU A 524 6.61 -24.17 -25.65
N ALA A 525 7.20 -24.38 -24.46
CA ALA A 525 8.63 -24.24 -24.20
C ALA A 525 9.48 -25.44 -24.69
N GLY A 526 8.89 -26.39 -25.42
CA GLY A 526 9.61 -27.53 -26.00
C GLY A 526 9.83 -28.72 -25.06
N LYS A 527 9.19 -28.72 -23.88
CA LYS A 527 9.26 -29.84 -22.91
C LYS A 527 8.11 -30.83 -23.13
N GLN A 528 8.21 -32.01 -22.52
CA GLN A 528 7.20 -33.07 -22.57
C GLN A 528 6.63 -33.33 -21.17
N PRO A 529 5.75 -32.46 -20.65
CA PRO A 529 5.27 -32.57 -19.28
C PRO A 529 4.43 -33.83 -19.06
N VAL A 530 4.66 -34.51 -17.94
CA VAL A 530 3.81 -35.58 -17.44
C VAL A 530 2.90 -34.99 -16.37
N VAL A 531 1.58 -34.98 -16.63
CA VAL A 531 0.60 -34.45 -15.69
C VAL A 531 0.07 -35.56 -14.78
N ARG A 532 0.04 -35.30 -13.48
CA ARG A 532 -0.55 -36.18 -12.45
C ARG A 532 -1.33 -35.32 -11.46
N SER A 533 -2.30 -35.92 -10.79
CA SER A 533 -3.09 -35.26 -9.74
C SER A 533 -3.23 -36.18 -8.53
N PHE A 534 -3.28 -35.59 -7.34
CA PHE A 534 -3.65 -36.32 -6.15
C PHE A 534 -5.17 -36.47 -6.09
N ASP A 535 -5.67 -37.68 -6.36
CA ASP A 535 -7.08 -38.01 -6.16
C ASP A 535 -7.33 -38.37 -4.69
N TRP A 536 -7.79 -37.38 -3.94
CA TRP A 536 -8.11 -37.50 -2.52
C TRP A 536 -9.43 -38.23 -2.24
N THR A 537 -10.27 -38.44 -3.27
CA THR A 537 -11.56 -39.12 -3.18
C THR A 537 -11.44 -40.63 -3.38
N ALA A 538 -10.40 -41.08 -4.10
CA ALA A 538 -10.10 -42.48 -4.28
C ALA A 538 -9.68 -43.17 -2.97
N GLN A 539 -10.09 -44.43 -2.79
CA GLN A 539 -9.71 -45.24 -1.63
C GLN A 539 -8.30 -45.84 -1.74
N THR A 540 -7.74 -45.91 -2.95
CA THR A 540 -6.42 -46.51 -3.24
C THR A 540 -5.77 -45.80 -4.42
N VAL A 541 -4.44 -45.80 -4.50
CA VAL A 541 -3.73 -45.35 -5.73
C VAL A 541 -3.97 -46.37 -6.83
N ASP A 542 -4.46 -45.89 -7.97
CA ASP A 542 -4.47 -46.71 -9.17
C ASP A 542 -3.01 -47.00 -9.59
N ALA A 543 -2.65 -48.28 -9.78
CA ALA A 543 -1.32 -48.66 -10.24
C ALA A 543 -0.95 -48.00 -11.59
N ALA A 544 -1.94 -47.58 -12.38
CA ALA A 544 -1.75 -46.78 -13.61
C ALA A 544 -1.23 -45.35 -13.35
N GLN A 545 -1.28 -44.85 -12.11
CA GLN A 545 -0.76 -43.54 -11.73
C GLN A 545 0.74 -43.55 -11.36
N ALA A 546 1.36 -44.73 -11.23
CA ALA A 546 2.79 -44.84 -11.00
C ALA A 546 3.59 -44.16 -12.13
N LEU A 547 4.66 -43.46 -11.77
CA LEU A 547 5.55 -42.87 -12.76
C LEU A 547 6.38 -43.98 -13.40
N GLU A 548 6.30 -44.09 -14.72
CA GLU A 548 7.11 -45.04 -15.50
C GLU A 548 8.60 -44.65 -15.51
N GLU A 549 8.89 -43.35 -15.47
CA GLU A 549 10.24 -42.78 -15.52
C GLU A 549 10.42 -41.69 -14.46
N GLU A 550 11.66 -41.51 -14.00
CA GLU A 550 11.99 -40.37 -13.14
C GLU A 550 11.88 -39.05 -13.93
N PRO A 551 11.21 -38.01 -13.37
CA PRO A 551 11.07 -36.70 -14.00
C PRO A 551 12.42 -36.03 -14.26
N ARG A 552 12.53 -35.39 -15.42
CA ARG A 552 13.72 -34.64 -15.86
C ARG A 552 13.31 -33.26 -16.39
N VAL A 553 14.28 -32.39 -16.66
CA VAL A 553 13.99 -31.02 -17.16
C VAL A 553 13.26 -31.05 -18.50
N GLU A 554 13.61 -31.98 -19.40
CA GLU A 554 13.00 -32.15 -20.72
C GLU A 554 11.62 -32.81 -20.65
N ARG A 555 11.39 -33.64 -19.61
CA ARG A 555 10.15 -34.38 -19.36
C ARG A 555 9.68 -34.16 -17.92
N PRO A 556 9.26 -32.93 -17.56
CA PRO A 556 8.99 -32.56 -16.18
C PRO A 556 7.66 -33.13 -15.67
N LEU A 557 7.56 -33.38 -14.37
CA LEU A 557 6.32 -33.76 -13.72
C LEU A 557 5.55 -32.51 -13.29
N VAL A 558 4.28 -32.39 -13.68
CA VAL A 558 3.34 -31.40 -13.14
C VAL A 558 2.35 -32.12 -12.23
N TYR A 559 2.45 -31.88 -10.93
CA TYR A 559 1.64 -32.56 -9.91
C TYR A 559 0.58 -31.62 -9.32
N HIS A 560 -0.69 -31.88 -9.65
CA HIS A 560 -1.84 -31.12 -9.14
C HIS A 560 -2.30 -31.65 -7.79
N MET A 561 -2.25 -30.80 -6.76
CA MET A 561 -2.64 -31.20 -5.41
C MET A 561 -4.14 -31.08 -5.17
N PHE A 562 -4.82 -30.07 -5.74
CA PHE A 562 -6.23 -29.76 -5.44
C PHE A 562 -7.19 -30.06 -6.61
N GLY A 563 -6.94 -31.19 -7.29
CA GLY A 563 -7.78 -31.65 -8.40
C GLY A 563 -7.65 -30.83 -9.67
N ARG A 564 -8.54 -31.12 -10.63
CA ARG A 564 -8.56 -30.49 -11.96
C ARG A 564 -9.98 -30.20 -12.45
N LEU A 565 -10.17 -29.16 -13.27
CA LEU A 565 -11.48 -28.82 -13.85
C LEU A 565 -12.05 -29.94 -14.75
N GLU A 566 -11.17 -30.68 -15.43
CA GLU A 566 -11.51 -31.87 -16.22
C GLU A 566 -12.10 -33.01 -15.38
N HIS A 567 -11.79 -33.04 -14.07
CA HIS A 567 -12.23 -34.04 -13.11
C HIS A 567 -12.90 -33.36 -11.91
N PRO A 568 -14.12 -32.82 -12.07
CA PRO A 568 -14.76 -31.95 -11.08
C PRO A 568 -14.84 -32.56 -9.69
N ASP A 569 -15.07 -33.87 -9.63
CA ASP A 569 -15.16 -34.65 -8.40
C ASP A 569 -13.90 -34.59 -7.51
N THR A 570 -12.74 -34.22 -8.09
CA THR A 570 -11.45 -34.13 -7.40
C THR A 570 -11.12 -32.73 -6.90
N LEU A 571 -11.94 -31.72 -7.22
CA LEU A 571 -11.68 -30.34 -6.85
C LEU A 571 -11.78 -30.16 -5.32
N VAL A 572 -10.87 -29.37 -4.75
CA VAL A 572 -10.92 -28.95 -3.35
C VAL A 572 -11.43 -27.51 -3.33
N LEU A 573 -12.64 -27.30 -2.80
CA LEU A 573 -13.31 -25.98 -2.85
C LEU A 573 -13.82 -25.53 -1.49
N SER A 574 -14.53 -26.40 -0.77
CA SER A 574 -15.18 -26.09 0.52
C SER A 574 -14.30 -26.39 1.73
N GLU A 575 -14.65 -25.85 2.89
CA GLU A 575 -13.96 -26.16 4.16
C GLU A 575 -13.90 -27.68 4.41
N ASP A 576 -15.01 -28.39 4.18
CA ASP A 576 -15.07 -29.85 4.32
C ASP A 576 -14.14 -30.57 3.33
N ASP A 577 -14.01 -30.07 2.10
CA ASP A 577 -13.08 -30.64 1.10
C ASP A 577 -11.63 -30.49 1.57
N TYR A 578 -11.24 -29.34 2.11
CA TYR A 578 -9.87 -29.14 2.62
C TYR A 578 -9.56 -30.09 3.79
N PHE A 579 -10.51 -30.28 4.72
CA PHE A 579 -10.34 -31.22 5.83
C PHE A 579 -10.27 -32.68 5.35
N ALA A 580 -11.10 -33.07 4.38
CA ALA A 580 -11.07 -34.39 3.80
C ALA A 580 -9.76 -34.62 3.03
N TRP A 581 -9.32 -33.63 2.25
CA TRP A 581 -8.09 -33.66 1.49
C TRP A 581 -6.86 -33.85 2.39
N ILE A 582 -6.73 -33.07 3.47
CA ILE A 582 -5.55 -33.16 4.35
C ILE A 582 -5.50 -34.51 5.07
N LYS A 583 -6.66 -35.06 5.44
CA LYS A 583 -6.75 -36.40 6.01
C LYS A 583 -6.25 -37.45 5.01
N SER A 584 -6.81 -37.45 3.80
CA SER A 584 -6.39 -38.36 2.73
C SER A 584 -4.89 -38.22 2.42
N TRP A 585 -4.37 -36.99 2.37
CA TRP A 585 -2.95 -36.72 2.16
C TRP A 585 -2.08 -37.34 3.25
N ILE A 586 -2.42 -37.12 4.53
CA ILE A 586 -1.65 -37.68 5.65
C ILE A 586 -1.63 -39.21 5.58
N GLU A 587 -2.76 -39.84 5.26
CA GLU A 587 -2.83 -41.31 5.17
C GLU A 587 -2.01 -41.86 3.98
N ARG A 588 -1.91 -41.11 2.88
CA ARG A 588 -1.45 -41.62 1.57
C ARG A 588 -0.16 -40.99 1.03
N ARG A 589 0.42 -39.98 1.69
CA ARG A 589 1.61 -39.26 1.21
C ARG A 589 2.83 -40.14 0.93
N ASN A 590 2.93 -41.30 1.58
CA ASN A 590 4.01 -42.25 1.36
C ASN A 590 3.88 -43.02 0.04
N GLU A 591 2.73 -42.96 -0.61
CA GLU A 591 2.46 -43.59 -1.90
C GLU A 591 3.09 -42.81 -3.07
N THR A 592 3.51 -41.55 -2.84
CA THR A 592 4.19 -40.71 -3.83
C THR A 592 5.53 -40.15 -3.28
N PRO A 593 6.53 -41.02 -3.03
CA PRO A 593 7.78 -40.65 -2.36
C PRO A 593 8.59 -39.58 -3.11
N ILE A 594 8.41 -39.49 -4.43
CA ILE A 594 9.05 -38.47 -5.26
C ILE A 594 8.55 -37.06 -4.93
N ILE A 595 7.24 -36.91 -4.65
CA ILE A 595 6.63 -35.64 -4.27
C ILE A 595 7.06 -35.28 -2.85
N GLY A 596 7.07 -36.25 -1.93
CA GLY A 596 7.62 -36.05 -0.59
C GLY A 596 9.06 -35.57 -0.62
N THR A 597 9.90 -36.14 -1.48
CA THR A 597 11.30 -35.70 -1.66
C THR A 597 11.39 -34.29 -2.25
N ALA A 598 10.61 -33.99 -3.29
CA ALA A 598 10.58 -32.68 -3.92
C ALA A 598 10.12 -31.58 -2.96
N LEU A 599 9.20 -31.90 -2.04
CA LEU A 599 8.65 -30.95 -1.07
C LEU A 599 9.47 -30.81 0.22
N THR A 600 10.38 -31.74 0.52
CA THR A 600 11.13 -31.74 1.81
C THR A 600 12.64 -31.62 1.69
N ARG A 601 13.24 -31.98 0.54
CA ARG A 601 14.70 -31.98 0.36
C ARG A 601 15.24 -30.89 -0.58
N ARG A 602 14.34 -30.13 -1.21
CA ARG A 602 14.65 -29.05 -2.14
C ARG A 602 14.21 -27.71 -1.56
N SER A 603 14.81 -26.63 -2.05
CA SER A 603 14.27 -25.28 -1.84
C SER A 603 12.90 -25.18 -2.51
N LEU A 604 11.98 -24.45 -1.90
CA LEU A 604 10.61 -24.30 -2.40
C LEU A 604 10.44 -22.86 -2.87
N LEU A 605 9.86 -22.69 -4.05
CA LEU A 605 9.53 -21.39 -4.61
C LEU A 605 8.01 -21.28 -4.74
N PHE A 606 7.35 -20.60 -3.80
CA PHE A 606 5.91 -20.38 -3.79
C PHE A 606 5.55 -19.15 -4.61
N LEU A 607 4.72 -19.34 -5.64
CA LEU A 607 4.31 -18.31 -6.59
C LEU A 607 2.79 -18.24 -6.68
N GLY A 608 2.20 -17.05 -6.64
CA GLY A 608 0.75 -16.87 -6.78
C GLY A 608 -0.09 -17.45 -5.64
N TYR A 609 0.43 -17.45 -4.42
CA TYR A 609 -0.33 -17.76 -3.21
C TYR A 609 -0.62 -16.49 -2.43
N GLU A 610 -1.80 -16.42 -1.83
CA GLU A 610 -2.05 -15.58 -0.67
C GLU A 610 -1.74 -16.43 0.58
N LEU A 611 -0.80 -15.99 1.42
CA LEU A 611 -0.27 -16.83 2.51
C LEU A 611 -1.26 -17.06 3.67
N ASP A 612 -2.30 -16.24 3.75
CA ASP A 612 -3.41 -16.36 4.70
C ASP A 612 -4.60 -17.17 4.16
N ASP A 613 -4.58 -17.54 2.87
CA ASP A 613 -5.62 -18.34 2.24
C ASP A 613 -5.53 -19.84 2.57
N TRP A 614 -6.67 -20.51 2.50
CA TRP A 614 -6.80 -21.97 2.70
C TRP A 614 -5.91 -22.77 1.76
N ASP A 615 -5.81 -22.34 0.49
CA ASP A 615 -5.04 -23.03 -0.54
C ASP A 615 -3.57 -23.21 -0.10
N PHE A 616 -2.96 -22.14 0.40
CA PHE A 616 -1.59 -22.18 0.90
C PHE A 616 -1.49 -22.92 2.23
N ARG A 617 -2.36 -22.61 3.20
CA ARG A 617 -2.28 -23.16 4.56
C ARG A 617 -2.39 -24.68 4.57
N VAL A 618 -3.32 -25.24 3.80
CA VAL A 618 -3.54 -26.69 3.75
C VAL A 618 -2.40 -27.39 3.02
N LEU A 619 -1.94 -26.83 1.90
CA LEU A 619 -0.75 -27.31 1.19
C LEU A 619 0.47 -27.33 2.10
N PHE A 620 0.74 -26.22 2.78
CA PHE A 620 1.89 -26.06 3.65
C PHE A 620 1.82 -27.01 4.85
N GLN A 621 0.65 -27.16 5.47
CA GLN A 621 0.43 -28.17 6.51
C GLN A 621 0.66 -29.60 5.97
N GLY A 622 0.24 -29.87 4.74
CA GLY A 622 0.53 -31.11 4.02
C GLY A 622 2.03 -31.37 3.84
N VAL A 623 2.82 -30.33 3.54
CA VAL A 623 4.29 -30.40 3.48
C VAL A 623 4.90 -30.65 4.86
N GLN A 624 4.41 -29.97 5.90
CA GLN A 624 4.90 -30.18 7.27
C GLN A 624 4.64 -31.61 7.79
N SER A 625 3.58 -32.27 7.30
CA SER A 625 3.21 -33.63 7.72
C SER A 625 4.23 -34.74 7.39
N PHE A 626 5.22 -34.48 6.53
CA PHE A 626 6.28 -35.44 6.20
C PHE A 626 7.30 -35.67 7.34
N GLY A 627 7.16 -35.00 8.49
CA GLY A 627 8.10 -35.14 9.62
C GLY A 627 9.47 -34.51 9.36
N GLY A 628 9.57 -33.68 8.32
CA GLY A 628 10.80 -33.08 7.82
C GLY A 628 11.04 -31.63 8.26
N ARG A 629 10.47 -31.17 9.39
CA ARG A 629 10.70 -29.80 9.89
C ARG A 629 12.20 -29.46 9.93
N ASP A 630 13.05 -30.40 10.34
CA ASP A 630 14.51 -30.21 10.37
C ASP A 630 15.16 -30.18 8.97
N GLN A 631 14.58 -30.81 7.96
CA GLN A 631 15.08 -30.77 6.58
C GLN A 631 14.66 -29.49 5.86
N LEU A 632 13.41 -29.04 6.08
CA LEU A 632 12.93 -27.74 5.61
C LEU A 632 13.75 -26.60 6.24
N LYS A 633 14.13 -26.70 7.52
CA LYS A 633 15.01 -25.71 8.18
C LYS A 633 16.44 -25.67 7.64
N LYS A 634 16.87 -26.64 6.82
CA LYS A 634 18.22 -26.65 6.20
C LYS A 634 18.29 -25.93 4.85
N ARG A 635 17.16 -25.52 4.30
CA ARG A 635 17.08 -24.89 2.97
C ARG A 635 16.41 -23.54 3.09
N GLN A 636 16.86 -22.61 2.26
CA GLN A 636 16.17 -21.35 2.07
C GLN A 636 15.06 -21.56 1.05
N HIS A 637 13.85 -21.16 1.43
CA HIS A 637 12.67 -21.20 0.60
C HIS A 637 12.27 -19.76 0.28
N VAL A 638 11.51 -19.55 -0.80
CA VAL A 638 11.07 -18.23 -1.24
C VAL A 638 9.57 -18.25 -1.46
N GLY A 639 8.87 -17.26 -0.92
CA GLY A 639 7.47 -17.00 -1.22
C GLY A 639 7.30 -15.61 -1.82
N VAL A 640 6.43 -15.48 -2.80
CA VAL A 640 6.07 -14.18 -3.38
C VAL A 640 4.69 -13.80 -2.87
N GLN A 641 4.60 -12.66 -2.19
CA GLN A 641 3.37 -12.21 -1.56
C GLN A 641 3.12 -10.74 -1.88
N LEU A 642 1.88 -10.41 -2.26
CA LEU A 642 1.45 -9.02 -2.33
C LEU A 642 1.44 -8.43 -0.92
N ARG A 643 1.89 -7.19 -0.76
CA ARG A 643 1.78 -6.51 0.55
C ARG A 643 0.29 -6.36 0.87
N PRO A 644 -0.16 -6.71 2.10
CA PRO A 644 -1.56 -6.57 2.45
C PRO A 644 -2.05 -5.14 2.23
N ASP A 645 -3.15 -5.00 1.49
CA ASP A 645 -3.76 -3.74 1.09
C ASP A 645 -4.48 -3.01 2.25
N SER A 646 -4.50 -3.59 3.45
CA SER A 646 -5.36 -3.08 4.51
C SER A 646 -4.68 -2.04 5.40
N GLN A 647 -5.33 -0.89 5.57
CA GLN A 647 -5.02 0.09 6.65
C GLN A 647 -5.13 -0.50 8.07
N LEU A 648 -5.80 -1.65 8.21
CA LEU A 648 -6.10 -2.32 9.48
C LEU A 648 -4.98 -3.27 9.97
N MET A 649 -4.09 -3.71 9.08
CA MET A 649 -2.97 -4.59 9.42
C MET A 649 -1.69 -3.85 9.07
N GLU A 650 -0.82 -3.62 10.05
CA GLU A 650 0.53 -3.13 9.76
C GLU A 650 1.22 -4.15 8.86
N SER A 651 1.71 -3.71 7.70
CA SER A 651 2.32 -4.64 6.73
C SER A 651 3.51 -5.38 7.31
N ASP A 652 4.23 -4.73 8.24
CA ASP A 652 5.43 -5.26 8.86
C ASP A 652 5.05 -6.26 9.99
N ALA A 653 3.97 -6.00 10.77
CA ALA A 653 3.42 -6.98 11.71
C ALA A 653 2.72 -8.16 11.01
N ALA A 654 2.03 -7.92 9.89
CA ALA A 654 1.47 -8.98 9.05
C ALA A 654 2.58 -9.84 8.44
N GLN A 655 3.70 -9.22 8.05
CA GLN A 655 4.90 -9.92 7.62
C GLN A 655 5.45 -10.80 8.74
N GLU A 656 5.71 -10.25 9.91
CA GLU A 656 6.25 -11.02 11.04
C GLU A 656 5.30 -12.10 11.50
N TYR A 657 3.99 -11.81 11.51
CA TYR A 657 2.97 -12.81 11.76
C TYR A 657 3.06 -13.93 10.75
N LEU A 658 3.12 -13.65 9.45
CA LEU A 658 3.22 -14.70 8.43
C LEU A 658 4.55 -15.47 8.52
N GLU A 659 5.68 -14.79 8.73
CA GLU A 659 7.00 -15.43 8.90
C GLU A 659 7.06 -16.29 10.18
N SER A 660 6.48 -15.81 11.28
CA SER A 660 6.44 -16.50 12.59
C SER A 660 5.40 -17.61 12.64
N TYR A 661 4.18 -17.35 12.16
CA TYR A 661 3.05 -18.29 12.12
C TYR A 661 3.41 -19.57 11.38
N LEU A 662 4.20 -19.43 10.31
CA LEU A 662 4.59 -20.56 9.52
C LEU A 662 5.77 -21.35 10.14
N ASP A 663 6.33 -20.93 11.30
CA ASP A 663 7.60 -21.44 11.89
C ASP A 663 8.73 -21.47 10.83
N LEU A 664 8.67 -20.51 9.90
CA LEU A 664 9.47 -20.43 8.69
C LEU A 664 10.66 -19.50 8.88
N ALA A 665 11.52 -19.79 9.85
CA ALA A 665 12.82 -19.13 9.95
C ALA A 665 13.65 -19.22 8.64
N THR A 666 13.19 -19.97 7.62
CA THR A 666 13.83 -20.18 6.33
C THR A 666 13.04 -19.78 5.08
N VAL A 667 11.76 -19.38 5.13
CA VAL A 667 11.10 -18.79 3.93
C VAL A 667 11.36 -17.29 3.92
N ARG A 668 11.94 -16.80 2.82
CA ARG A 668 12.05 -15.37 2.55
C ARG A 668 10.90 -14.91 1.68
N ILE A 669 10.24 -13.84 2.12
CA ILE A 669 9.13 -13.25 1.39
C ILE A 669 9.65 -12.14 0.47
N PHE A 670 9.37 -12.29 -0.82
CA PHE A 670 9.45 -11.20 -1.78
C PHE A 670 8.12 -10.46 -1.78
N TRP A 671 8.16 -9.16 -1.46
CA TRP A 671 6.97 -8.33 -1.40
C TRP A 671 6.67 -7.72 -2.74
N GLY A 672 5.68 -8.25 -3.47
CA GLY A 672 5.30 -7.73 -4.78
C GLY A 672 4.47 -8.72 -5.58
N GLU A 673 4.08 -8.31 -6.78
CA GLU A 673 3.35 -9.17 -7.69
C GLU A 673 4.20 -10.35 -8.16
N THR A 674 3.58 -11.53 -8.31
CA THR A 674 4.25 -12.73 -8.85
C THR A 674 4.84 -12.49 -10.25
N SER A 675 4.14 -11.74 -11.10
CA SER A 675 4.61 -11.35 -12.44
C SER A 675 5.91 -10.54 -12.39
N GLU A 676 6.05 -9.66 -11.40
CA GLU A 676 7.24 -8.83 -11.23
C GLU A 676 8.42 -9.65 -10.72
N PHE A 677 8.20 -10.47 -9.70
CA PHE A 677 9.22 -11.39 -9.21
C PHE A 677 9.76 -12.26 -10.33
N LEU A 678 8.87 -12.83 -11.17
CA LEU A 678 9.25 -13.67 -12.30
C LEU A 678 10.08 -12.91 -13.35
N ARG A 679 9.74 -11.66 -13.67
CA ARG A 679 10.56 -10.82 -14.56
C ARG A 679 11.96 -10.58 -13.98
N LYS A 680 12.06 -10.27 -12.69
CA LYS A 680 13.36 -10.07 -12.00
C LYS A 680 14.18 -11.35 -11.95
N LEU A 681 13.51 -12.50 -11.77
CA LEU A 681 14.13 -13.82 -11.79
C LEU A 681 14.65 -14.15 -13.19
N GLN A 682 13.84 -13.94 -14.23
CA GLN A 682 14.22 -14.21 -15.63
C GLN A 682 15.42 -13.37 -16.08
N ALA A 683 15.44 -12.08 -15.74
CA ALA A 683 16.57 -11.21 -16.06
C ALA A 683 17.87 -11.71 -15.41
N ARG A 684 17.82 -12.09 -14.13
CA ARG A 684 18.99 -12.61 -13.39
C ARG A 684 19.48 -13.94 -13.92
N LEU A 685 18.58 -14.83 -14.31
CA LEU A 685 18.96 -16.11 -14.93
C LEU A 685 19.68 -15.90 -16.27
N LYS A 686 19.30 -14.87 -17.04
CA LYS A 686 19.96 -14.53 -18.32
C LYS A 686 21.31 -13.83 -18.15
N ASP A 687 21.50 -13.07 -17.07
CA ASP A 687 22.76 -12.36 -16.81
C ASP A 687 23.91 -13.30 -16.36
N GLU A 688 23.58 -14.53 -15.92
CA GLU A 688 24.54 -15.55 -15.49
C GLU A 688 24.83 -16.63 -16.55
N GLU A 689 24.10 -16.62 -17.68
CA GLU A 689 24.38 -17.41 -18.90
C GLU A 689 25.44 -16.75 -19.77
#